data_AF-A0A947CM47-F1
#
_entry.id   AF-A0A947CM47-F1
#
_cell.length_a   1.000
_cell.length_b   1.000
_cell.length_c   1.000
_cell.angle_alpha   90.00
_cell.angle_beta   90.00
_cell.angle_gamma   90.00
#
_symmetry.space_group_name_H-M   'P 1'
#
loop_
_entity.id
_entity.type
_entity.pdbx_description
1 polymer ?
#
loop_
_entity_poly.entity_id
_entity_poly.type
_entity_poly.pdbx_seq_one_letter_code
_entity_poly.pdbx_strand_id
1 'polypeptide(L)'
;MARNRNTLGVALIALWLVACGGAQKRTTASDLPIKKVVLYQNGVGYFERSGKLDGNVLTLQARPSQINDLLKSLTVIDRGKGRAVSVALPLEKSQALRLSELPPQVRGASGLLDVLRVFRGAKVRVSGSSGTVDGRVVGVEDLSAGKAEEKADWRLTLKTDDGSLKIYPVADVKEIALRDRTLAVGLDQSLDVSLGAQNWKPVELKIRLTGAESHDIVASYIVEMPRWKPAYRLVLGAEGKPLLQGWAVVDNVSGEDWNDVRLSLVAGTPMSFIYDLHSPQFTRRVDLSPRGRTTALAPTVEQSGYASNAEKERVERDYAKKKRKADRGPMRSRRSAPAPKAAPRDDAPYGGEDYDEAEEAEPMTELDSTLERQAGPSAAGAQVGALFRYDLADKVTVSDRSSTLVAIVNKRVPGKEIVLFRPELTRGSVASYPYRAVMFTNDSGYALEKGPVAIYSQGTFVGEGFLTRLEKSASSFITFSVDANVSMETEQQRKNEGLRLLKVVSGLLVSEVLDIQRSVYTVKNRHPREVVAYVKSRKWQGWKLRNAPKQGVVDAGKFVYVPVTVKAGGEAELVIEWVKPVERRVAIDSSMAKTVLKGYLASGNVPPGLRAQIDKILALKSELDDAGEEEARLRKQHNTLSADQKRIRMNLNLLRKTKGNKVLMNELVKKLAKIERDLGKLSGRMVRLSERQAAIRRQLKVLIRTITITGK
;
A
#
# COMPACT_ATOMS: atom_id res chain seq x y z
N MET A 1 -89.72 -40.10 13.58
CA MET A 1 -90.43 -40.52 14.81
C MET A 1 -89.45 -40.61 15.96
N ALA A 2 -89.72 -39.83 17.03
CA ALA A 2 -89.41 -40.08 18.45
C ALA A 2 -87.94 -40.38 18.85
N ARG A 3 -87.14 -39.48 19.46
CA ARG A 3 -87.22 -38.71 20.74
C ARG A 3 -87.16 -39.58 22.01
N ASN A 4 -86.28 -39.13 22.93
CA ASN A 4 -86.10 -39.48 24.37
C ASN A 4 -85.17 -40.67 24.67
N ARG A 5 -84.38 -40.73 25.75
CA ARG A 5 -83.93 -39.82 26.85
C ARG A 5 -82.98 -40.66 27.72
N ASN A 6 -82.01 -40.02 28.40
CA ASN A 6 -81.47 -40.36 29.74
C ASN A 6 -80.62 -41.68 29.85
N THR A 7 -79.58 -41.86 30.67
CA THR A 7 -79.06 -41.19 31.88
C THR A 7 -77.69 -41.81 32.24
N LEU A 8 -76.81 -40.98 32.79
CA LEU A 8 -75.74 -41.22 33.79
C LEU A 8 -74.98 -42.56 33.88
N GLY A 9 -73.64 -42.45 33.80
CA GLY A 9 -72.67 -43.36 34.40
C GLY A 9 -71.33 -42.64 34.61
N VAL A 10 -71.10 -42.16 35.83
CA VAL A 10 -69.89 -41.44 36.29
C VAL A 10 -68.79 -42.44 36.66
N ALA A 11 -67.53 -42.19 36.28
CA ALA A 11 -66.36 -42.14 37.19
C ALA A 11 -64.98 -42.35 36.50
N LEU A 12 -64.03 -41.51 36.90
CA LEU A 12 -62.56 -41.56 36.77
C LEU A 12 -61.92 -41.33 35.38
N ILE A 13 -61.64 -40.05 35.08
CA ILE A 13 -60.40 -39.69 34.36
C ILE A 13 -59.69 -38.62 35.19
N ALA A 14 -58.46 -38.96 35.57
CA ALA A 14 -57.57 -38.16 36.38
C ALA A 14 -57.05 -36.93 35.61
N LEU A 15 -57.04 -35.84 36.37
CA LEU A 15 -56.38 -34.55 36.18
C LEU A 15 -55.01 -34.64 35.48
N TRP A 16 -54.89 -34.15 34.24
CA TRP A 16 -53.63 -33.68 33.64
C TRP A 16 -53.89 -32.35 32.94
N LEU A 17 -53.70 -31.26 33.68
CA LEU A 17 -53.67 -29.89 33.19
C LEU A 17 -52.48 -29.21 33.88
N VAL A 18 -51.74 -28.40 33.11
CA VAL A 18 -50.55 -27.60 33.47
C VAL A 18 -49.24 -28.43 33.43
N ALA A 19 -48.23 -28.18 32.59
CA ALA A 19 -47.77 -26.95 31.97
C ALA A 19 -47.19 -27.21 30.56
N CYS A 20 -47.84 -26.67 29.51
CA CYS A 20 -47.13 -26.31 28.29
C CYS A 20 -46.33 -25.04 28.60
N GLY A 21 -45.13 -25.22 29.15
CA GLY A 21 -44.13 -24.18 29.22
C GLY A 21 -43.64 -23.89 27.81
N GLY A 22 -44.38 -23.03 27.10
CA GLY A 22 -43.87 -22.38 25.91
C GLY A 22 -42.57 -21.69 26.30
N ALA A 23 -41.44 -22.26 25.87
CA ALA A 23 -40.16 -21.58 25.86
C ALA A 23 -40.31 -20.40 24.90
N GLN A 24 -40.81 -19.29 25.45
CA GLN A 24 -40.83 -18.02 24.78
C GLN A 24 -39.35 -17.67 24.59
N LYS A 25 -38.84 -17.91 23.38
CA LYS A 25 -37.60 -17.30 22.90
C LYS A 25 -37.74 -15.83 23.26
N ARG A 26 -37.05 -15.41 24.33
CA ARG A 26 -36.77 -14.00 24.58
C ARG A 26 -35.76 -13.61 23.53
N THR A 27 -36.24 -13.39 22.31
CA THR A 27 -35.57 -12.54 21.35
C THR A 27 -35.48 -11.21 22.07
N THR A 28 -34.27 -10.80 22.46
CA THR A 28 -34.00 -9.43 22.91
C THR A 28 -34.20 -8.53 21.69
N ALA A 29 -35.46 -8.29 21.35
CA ALA A 29 -35.83 -7.36 20.30
C ALA A 29 -35.44 -5.98 20.83
N SER A 30 -34.38 -5.42 20.28
CA SER A 30 -34.18 -3.98 20.32
C SER A 30 -35.44 -3.30 19.82
N ASP A 31 -35.87 -2.24 20.49
CA ASP A 31 -37.13 -1.53 20.21
C ASP A 31 -37.21 -1.01 18.76
N LEU A 32 -36.09 -0.99 18.03
CA LEU A 32 -35.99 -0.52 16.66
C LEU A 32 -35.17 -1.49 15.79
N PRO A 33 -35.74 -2.13 14.75
CA PRO A 33 -34.99 -3.04 13.88
C PRO A 33 -33.98 -2.30 12.99
N ILE A 34 -32.83 -2.93 12.72
CA ILE A 34 -31.89 -2.46 11.69
C ILE A 34 -32.56 -2.59 10.32
N LYS A 35 -32.53 -1.53 9.52
CA LYS A 35 -33.08 -1.50 8.15
C LYS A 35 -32.02 -1.31 7.08
N LYS A 36 -30.87 -0.73 7.42
CA LYS A 36 -29.77 -0.49 6.49
C LYS A 36 -28.43 -0.68 7.17
N VAL A 37 -27.51 -1.31 6.46
CA VAL A 37 -26.12 -1.51 6.86
C VAL A 37 -25.22 -1.07 5.72
N VAL A 38 -24.19 -0.29 6.03
CA VAL A 38 -23.16 0.12 5.06
C VAL A 38 -21.80 -0.25 5.62
N LEU A 39 -21.06 -1.12 4.93
CA LEU A 39 -19.74 -1.59 5.39
C LEU A 39 -18.61 -0.95 4.59
N TYR A 40 -17.60 -0.47 5.29
CA TYR A 40 -16.45 0.23 4.72
C TYR A 40 -15.18 -0.61 4.83
N GLN A 41 -14.23 -0.40 3.91
CA GLN A 41 -12.96 -1.14 3.92
C GLN A 41 -11.99 -0.74 5.04
N ASN A 42 -12.23 0.39 5.72
CA ASN A 42 -11.46 0.85 6.87
C ASN A 42 -11.93 0.23 8.21
N GLY A 43 -12.84 -0.75 8.17
CA GLY A 43 -13.33 -1.43 9.38
C GLY A 43 -14.44 -0.69 10.13
N VAL A 44 -15.19 0.16 9.42
CA VAL A 44 -16.37 0.86 9.97
C VAL A 44 -17.63 0.27 9.36
N GLY A 45 -18.67 0.07 10.17
CA GLY A 45 -20.03 -0.17 9.71
C GLY A 45 -20.93 0.99 10.11
N TYR A 46 -21.71 1.52 9.17
CA TYR A 46 -22.80 2.46 9.43
C TYR A 46 -24.12 1.69 9.47
N PHE A 47 -24.91 1.94 10.51
CA PHE A 47 -26.17 1.27 10.78
C PHE A 47 -27.28 2.30 10.83
N GLU A 48 -28.41 2.00 10.20
CA GLU A 48 -29.64 2.77 10.31
C GLU A 48 -30.76 1.85 10.81
N ARG A 49 -31.41 2.27 11.88
CA ARG A 49 -32.55 1.61 12.50
C ARG A 49 -33.76 2.50 12.31
N SER A 50 -34.91 1.93 11.97
CA SER A 50 -36.14 2.72 11.89
C SER A 50 -37.41 1.93 12.18
N GLY A 51 -38.42 2.64 12.67
CA GLY A 51 -39.70 2.07 13.09
C GLY A 51 -40.41 2.94 14.11
N LYS A 52 -41.60 2.48 14.51
CA LYS A 52 -42.39 3.12 15.56
C LYS A 52 -41.91 2.65 16.93
N LEU A 53 -41.79 3.59 17.85
CA LEU A 53 -41.45 3.37 19.25
C LEU A 53 -42.57 3.92 20.12
N ASP A 54 -43.13 3.06 20.96
CA ASP A 54 -44.10 3.45 21.98
C ASP A 54 -43.37 3.76 23.30
N GLY A 55 -43.74 4.87 23.93
CA GLY A 55 -43.09 5.41 25.11
C GLY A 55 -41.95 6.39 24.81
N ASN A 56 -41.28 6.82 25.87
CA ASN A 56 -40.37 7.97 25.84
C ASN A 56 -38.89 7.58 25.95
N VAL A 57 -38.55 6.29 25.84
CA VAL A 57 -37.17 5.82 26.01
C VAL A 57 -36.84 4.83 24.90
N LEU A 58 -35.85 5.16 24.08
CA LEU A 58 -35.22 4.24 23.14
C LEU A 58 -34.01 3.60 23.80
N THR A 59 -33.93 2.27 23.81
CA THR A 59 -32.75 1.54 24.31
C THR A 59 -31.94 0.98 23.15
N LEU A 60 -30.64 1.32 23.10
CA LEU A 60 -29.67 0.74 22.18
C LEU A 60 -28.65 -0.09 22.97
N GLN A 61 -28.24 -1.24 22.44
CA GLN A 61 -27.19 -2.06 23.03
C GLN A 61 -25.96 -2.02 22.13
N ALA A 62 -24.77 -1.86 22.72
CA ALA A 62 -23.51 -1.90 22.01
C ALA A 62 -22.44 -2.64 22.80
N ARG A 63 -21.48 -3.25 22.11
CA ARG A 63 -20.31 -3.85 22.77
C ARG A 63 -19.42 -2.73 23.37
N PRO A 64 -18.67 -3.01 24.46
CA PRO A 64 -17.77 -2.02 25.04
C PRO A 64 -16.77 -1.40 24.04
N SER A 65 -16.27 -2.18 23.06
CA SER A 65 -15.36 -1.65 22.02
C SER A 65 -16.05 -0.69 21.05
N GLN A 66 -17.37 -0.81 20.88
CA GLN A 66 -18.15 -0.06 19.89
C GLN A 66 -18.74 1.23 20.47
N ILE A 67 -18.80 1.38 21.79
CA ILE A 67 -19.51 2.48 22.46
C ILE A 67 -18.98 3.85 22.02
N ASN A 68 -17.66 3.98 21.89
CA ASN A 68 -17.02 5.25 21.53
C ASN A 68 -17.36 5.71 20.12
N ASP A 69 -17.38 4.78 19.15
CA ASP A 69 -17.77 5.08 17.77
C ASP A 69 -19.27 5.37 17.64
N LEU A 70 -20.09 4.65 18.39
CA LEU A 70 -21.53 4.90 18.46
C LEU A 70 -21.79 6.30 19.01
N LEU A 71 -21.20 6.67 20.15
CA LEU A 71 -21.37 7.98 20.78
C LEU A 71 -20.94 9.14 19.89
N LYS A 72 -19.84 8.97 19.18
CA LYS A 72 -19.28 9.98 18.26
C LYS A 72 -20.22 10.31 17.09
N SER A 73 -21.08 9.36 16.70
CA SER A 73 -21.81 9.41 15.42
C SER A 73 -23.33 9.31 15.54
N LEU A 74 -23.84 8.98 16.73
CA LEU A 74 -25.26 8.73 16.96
C LEU A 74 -26.10 9.94 16.58
N THR A 75 -27.03 9.69 15.67
CA THR A 75 -28.08 10.63 15.27
C THR A 75 -29.42 9.97 15.51
N VAL A 76 -30.34 10.67 16.16
CA VAL A 76 -31.71 10.20 16.41
C VAL A 76 -32.68 11.26 15.94
N ILE A 77 -33.56 10.88 15.02
CA ILE A 77 -34.52 11.78 14.37
C ILE A 77 -35.92 11.20 14.57
N ASP A 78 -36.83 11.98 15.14
CA ASP A 78 -38.26 11.73 15.08
C ASP A 78 -38.83 12.31 13.79
N ARG A 79 -39.25 11.46 12.85
CA ARG A 79 -39.78 11.87 11.54
C ARG A 79 -41.09 12.65 11.64
N GLY A 80 -41.86 12.46 12.71
CA GLY A 80 -43.14 13.14 12.88
C GLY A 80 -43.00 14.61 13.28
N LYS A 81 -42.06 14.91 14.17
CA LYS A 81 -41.93 16.25 14.80
C LYS A 81 -40.57 16.94 14.62
N GLY A 82 -39.56 16.26 14.07
CA GLY A 82 -38.25 16.84 13.73
C GLY A 82 -37.40 17.32 14.92
N ARG A 83 -37.68 16.85 16.14
CA ARG A 83 -36.99 17.31 17.36
C ARG A 83 -35.78 16.43 17.72
N ALA A 84 -34.67 17.07 18.09
CA ALA A 84 -33.49 16.41 18.64
C ALA A 84 -33.74 15.93 20.07
N VAL A 85 -33.14 14.79 20.42
CA VAL A 85 -33.49 13.97 21.58
C VAL A 85 -32.34 13.97 22.59
N SER A 86 -32.64 14.08 23.90
CA SER A 86 -31.62 13.98 24.95
C SER A 86 -31.12 12.55 25.11
N VAL A 87 -29.80 12.34 25.07
CA VAL A 87 -29.16 11.03 25.26
C VAL A 87 -28.64 10.91 26.69
N ALA A 88 -29.05 9.87 27.43
CA ALA A 88 -28.55 9.60 28.78
C ALA A 88 -27.67 8.33 28.77
N LEU A 89 -26.47 8.44 29.33
CA LEU A 89 -25.47 7.37 29.37
C LEU A 89 -25.23 6.89 30.80
N PRO A 90 -25.20 5.57 31.06
CA PRO A 90 -24.60 5.06 32.28
C PRO A 90 -23.08 5.28 32.24
N LEU A 91 -22.54 5.91 33.28
CA LEU A 91 -21.09 6.03 33.49
C LEU A 91 -20.53 4.64 33.81
N GLU A 92 -19.66 4.09 32.96
CA GLU A 92 -18.83 2.97 33.40
C GLU A 92 -17.53 3.50 33.99
N LYS A 93 -17.26 3.13 35.24
CA LYS A 93 -15.89 3.23 35.78
C LYS A 93 -15.01 2.23 35.05
N SER A 94 -13.86 2.69 34.54
CA SER A 94 -12.87 1.83 33.87
C SER A 94 -12.46 0.66 34.77
N GLN A 95 -12.08 -0.47 34.17
CA GLN A 95 -11.60 -1.65 34.91
C GLN A 95 -10.45 -1.29 35.85
N ALA A 96 -9.56 -0.38 35.43
CA ALA A 96 -8.46 0.14 36.26
C ALA A 96 -8.96 0.95 37.46
N LEU A 97 -9.99 1.79 37.32
CA LEU A 97 -10.57 2.53 38.45
C LEU A 97 -11.23 1.57 39.45
N ARG A 98 -12.00 0.59 38.99
CA ARG A 98 -12.64 -0.40 39.87
C ARG A 98 -11.61 -1.27 40.59
N LEU A 99 -10.58 -1.72 39.88
CA LEU A 99 -9.47 -2.48 40.46
C LEU A 99 -8.64 -1.64 41.45
N SER A 100 -8.54 -0.33 41.24
CA SER A 100 -7.89 0.59 42.18
C SER A 100 -8.71 0.87 43.45
N GLU A 101 -10.05 0.80 43.34
CA GLU A 101 -10.99 0.89 44.47
C GLU A 101 -11.03 -0.42 45.29
N LEU A 102 -10.60 -1.55 44.70
CA LEU A 102 -10.42 -2.78 45.46
C LEU A 102 -9.21 -2.66 46.42
N PRO A 103 -9.34 -3.15 47.67
CA PRO A 103 -8.24 -3.17 48.62
C PRO A 103 -6.99 -3.80 47.98
N PRO A 104 -5.78 -3.20 48.11
CA PRO A 104 -4.54 -3.73 47.53
C PRO A 104 -4.30 -5.21 47.82
N GLN A 105 -4.80 -5.67 48.96
CA GLN A 105 -4.71 -7.04 49.43
C GLN A 105 -5.47 -8.02 48.51
N VAL A 106 -6.61 -7.62 47.93
CA VAL A 106 -7.45 -8.48 47.06
C VAL A 106 -6.91 -8.59 45.63
N ARG A 107 -6.01 -7.69 45.22
CA ARG A 107 -5.46 -7.63 43.84
C ARG A 107 -4.36 -8.65 43.53
N GLY A 108 -3.71 -9.21 44.55
CA GLY A 108 -2.49 -10.02 44.39
C GLY A 108 -2.53 -11.40 45.03
N ALA A 109 -3.68 -11.88 45.47
CA ALA A 109 -3.78 -13.15 46.19
C ALA A 109 -3.72 -14.35 45.21
N SER A 110 -2.64 -15.13 45.25
CA SER A 110 -2.46 -16.36 44.48
C SER A 110 -2.56 -17.60 45.38
N GLY A 111 -3.79 -18.09 45.56
CA GLY A 111 -4.06 -19.32 46.32
C GLY A 111 -4.38 -19.09 47.81
N LEU A 112 -4.66 -20.19 48.52
CA LEU A 112 -5.27 -20.18 49.86
C LEU A 112 -4.44 -19.41 50.91
N LEU A 113 -3.10 -19.53 50.86
CA LEU A 113 -2.21 -18.89 51.83
C LEU A 113 -2.19 -17.37 51.66
N ASP A 114 -2.15 -16.88 50.43
CA ASP A 114 -2.20 -15.45 50.14
C ASP A 114 -3.56 -14.86 50.50
N VAL A 115 -4.64 -15.57 50.14
CA VAL A 115 -6.02 -15.25 50.53
C VAL A 115 -6.11 -15.09 52.06
N LEU A 116 -5.63 -16.06 52.83
CA LEU A 116 -5.69 -16.00 54.29
C LEU A 116 -4.84 -14.89 54.90
N ARG A 117 -3.68 -14.58 54.32
CA ARG A 117 -2.83 -13.45 54.72
C ARG A 117 -3.51 -12.11 54.45
N VAL A 118 -4.15 -11.99 53.29
CA VAL A 118 -4.92 -10.83 52.82
C VAL A 118 -6.14 -10.58 53.71
N PHE A 119 -6.80 -11.63 54.17
CA PHE A 119 -8.00 -11.56 55.01
C PHE A 119 -7.73 -11.51 56.52
N ARG A 120 -6.54 -11.06 56.95
CA ARG A 120 -6.26 -10.80 58.37
C ARG A 120 -7.32 -9.86 58.98
N GLY A 121 -7.95 -10.30 60.05
CA GLY A 121 -9.04 -9.61 60.76
C GLY A 121 -10.45 -9.99 60.32
N ALA A 122 -10.60 -10.66 59.16
CA ALA A 122 -11.88 -11.10 58.64
C ALA A 122 -12.47 -12.23 59.49
N LYS A 123 -13.80 -12.22 59.70
CA LYS A 123 -14.51 -13.35 60.29
C LYS A 123 -14.65 -14.47 59.25
N VAL A 124 -14.23 -15.67 59.63
CA VAL A 124 -14.26 -16.87 58.79
C VAL A 124 -14.80 -18.05 59.58
N ARG A 125 -15.41 -19.00 58.86
CA ARG A 125 -15.62 -20.35 59.32
C ARG A 125 -14.61 -21.25 58.64
N VAL A 126 -13.81 -21.97 59.41
CA VAL A 126 -12.84 -22.95 58.89
C VAL A 126 -13.34 -24.33 59.26
N SER A 127 -13.44 -25.21 58.27
CA SER A 127 -13.79 -26.62 58.45
C SER A 127 -12.62 -27.49 58.03
N GLY A 128 -12.17 -28.35 58.94
CA GLY A 128 -11.03 -29.24 58.74
C GLY A 128 -11.23 -30.63 59.32
N SER A 129 -10.17 -31.42 59.35
CA SER A 129 -10.15 -32.77 59.94
C SER A 129 -10.54 -32.81 61.42
N SER A 130 -10.27 -31.73 62.16
CA SER A 130 -10.52 -31.57 63.60
C SER A 130 -11.86 -30.90 63.94
N GLY A 131 -12.74 -30.69 62.95
CA GLY A 131 -14.06 -30.08 63.13
C GLY A 131 -14.17 -28.69 62.48
N THR A 132 -15.20 -27.94 62.88
CA THR A 132 -15.52 -26.61 62.32
C THR A 132 -15.37 -25.54 63.39
N VAL A 133 -14.68 -24.45 63.06
CA VAL A 133 -14.44 -23.33 63.97
C VAL A 133 -14.74 -22.00 63.30
N ASP A 134 -15.52 -21.16 63.99
CA ASP A 134 -15.73 -19.76 63.64
C ASP A 134 -14.74 -18.88 64.41
N GLY A 135 -14.12 -17.93 63.72
CA GLY A 135 -13.18 -17.00 64.34
C GLY A 135 -12.70 -15.90 63.39
N ARG A 136 -11.93 -14.96 63.92
CA ARG A 136 -11.24 -13.93 63.13
C ARG A 136 -9.84 -14.38 62.78
N VAL A 137 -9.45 -14.22 61.52
CA VAL A 137 -8.09 -14.53 61.08
C VAL A 137 -7.08 -13.61 61.77
N VAL A 138 -6.14 -14.18 62.52
CA VAL A 138 -5.06 -13.41 63.15
C VAL A 138 -3.85 -13.35 62.23
N GLY A 139 -3.56 -14.44 61.52
CA GLY A 139 -2.47 -14.54 60.56
C GLY A 139 -2.24 -15.98 60.11
N VAL A 140 -1.41 -16.15 59.08
CA VAL A 140 -0.87 -17.43 58.63
C VAL A 140 0.64 -17.35 58.64
N GLU A 141 1.29 -18.27 59.34
CA GLU A 141 2.72 -18.28 59.59
C GLU A 141 3.32 -19.62 59.18
N ASP A 142 4.56 -19.62 58.71
CA ASP A 142 5.34 -20.83 58.49
C ASP A 142 6.19 -21.07 59.73
N LEU A 143 5.87 -22.10 60.51
CA LEU A 143 6.63 -22.42 61.72
C LEU A 143 7.94 -23.18 61.42
N SER A 144 8.18 -23.54 60.15
CA SER A 144 9.45 -24.13 59.69
C SER A 144 10.47 -23.08 59.23
N ALA A 145 10.08 -21.81 59.12
CA ALA A 145 10.93 -20.72 58.64
C ALA A 145 12.15 -20.51 59.56
N GLY A 146 13.30 -21.06 59.13
CA GLY A 146 14.55 -21.05 59.88
C GLY A 146 15.31 -22.39 59.90
N LYS A 147 14.68 -23.49 59.45
CA LYS A 147 15.33 -24.80 59.28
C LYS A 147 15.30 -25.20 57.80
N ALA A 148 16.47 -25.23 57.15
CA ALA A 148 16.58 -25.23 55.69
C ALA A 148 16.17 -26.54 54.96
N GLU A 149 15.72 -27.58 55.67
CA GLU A 149 15.40 -28.90 55.06
C GLU A 149 14.08 -29.54 55.52
N GLU A 150 13.21 -28.83 56.26
CA GLU A 150 11.90 -29.36 56.64
C GLU A 150 10.77 -28.88 55.70
N LYS A 151 9.75 -29.74 55.51
CA LYS A 151 8.55 -29.44 54.74
C LYS A 151 7.78 -28.29 55.41
N ALA A 152 7.37 -27.29 54.65
CA ALA A 152 6.72 -26.09 55.18
C ALA A 152 5.52 -26.40 56.09
N ASP A 153 5.60 -26.02 57.37
CA ASP A 153 4.54 -26.22 58.36
C ASP A 153 3.72 -24.94 58.52
N TRP A 154 2.80 -24.75 57.58
CA TRP A 154 1.91 -23.60 57.57
C TRP A 154 0.83 -23.73 58.65
N ARG A 155 0.75 -22.74 59.55
CA ARG A 155 -0.26 -22.63 60.61
C ARG A 155 -1.14 -21.40 60.42
N LEU A 156 -2.45 -21.59 60.52
CA LEU A 156 -3.47 -20.56 60.57
C LEU A 156 -3.88 -20.31 62.02
N THR A 157 -3.75 -19.07 62.48
CA THR A 157 -4.20 -18.67 63.82
C THR A 157 -5.55 -17.94 63.72
N LEU A 158 -6.55 -18.45 64.44
CA LEU A 158 -7.88 -17.86 64.54
C LEU A 158 -8.15 -17.38 65.96
N LYS A 159 -8.67 -16.16 66.11
CA LYS A 159 -9.24 -15.66 67.36
C LYS A 159 -10.72 -15.99 67.39
N THR A 160 -11.12 -16.94 68.22
CA THR A 160 -12.53 -17.33 68.34
C THR A 160 -13.32 -16.32 69.17
N ASP A 161 -14.65 -16.38 69.11
CA ASP A 161 -15.52 -15.40 69.79
C ASP A 161 -15.43 -15.48 71.32
N ASP A 162 -14.97 -16.60 71.90
CA ASP A 162 -14.68 -16.75 73.34
C ASP A 162 -13.36 -16.07 73.78
N GLY A 163 -12.63 -15.47 72.82
CA GLY A 163 -11.37 -14.76 73.05
C GLY A 163 -10.12 -15.64 72.93
N SER A 164 -10.26 -16.97 72.84
CA SER A 164 -9.14 -17.89 72.69
C SER A 164 -8.51 -17.84 71.29
N LEU A 165 -7.20 -18.04 71.23
CA LEU A 165 -6.45 -18.20 69.99
C LEU A 165 -6.29 -19.69 69.69
N LYS A 166 -6.83 -20.14 68.57
CA LYS A 166 -6.69 -21.52 68.10
C LYS A 166 -5.79 -21.56 66.87
N ILE A 167 -4.82 -22.47 66.89
CA ILE A 167 -3.82 -22.64 65.84
C ILE A 167 -4.16 -23.93 65.08
N TYR A 168 -4.32 -23.83 63.76
CA TYR A 168 -4.70 -24.92 62.87
C TYR A 168 -3.64 -25.15 61.80
N PRO A 169 -3.15 -26.38 61.58
CA PRO A 169 -2.36 -26.67 60.38
C PRO A 169 -3.19 -26.39 59.13
N VAL A 170 -2.63 -25.61 58.19
CA VAL A 170 -3.31 -25.25 56.94
C VAL A 170 -3.59 -26.49 56.08
N ALA A 171 -2.73 -27.51 56.16
CA ALA A 171 -2.92 -28.79 55.49
C ALA A 171 -4.22 -29.51 55.88
N ASP A 172 -4.75 -29.24 57.08
CA ASP A 172 -5.97 -29.86 57.59
C ASP A 172 -7.24 -29.09 57.20
N VAL A 173 -7.10 -27.92 56.57
CA VAL A 173 -8.22 -27.07 56.17
C VAL A 173 -8.84 -27.60 54.87
N LYS A 174 -10.11 -27.98 54.94
CA LYS A 174 -10.89 -28.48 53.78
C LYS A 174 -11.77 -27.39 53.16
N GLU A 175 -12.31 -26.51 53.99
CA GLU A 175 -13.19 -25.43 53.56
C GLU A 175 -12.97 -24.18 54.41
N ILE A 176 -13.05 -23.00 53.77
CA ILE A 176 -13.08 -21.71 54.44
C ILE A 176 -14.25 -20.90 53.90
N ALA A 177 -15.21 -20.58 54.75
CA ALA A 177 -16.32 -19.69 54.42
C ALA A 177 -16.07 -18.29 54.99
N LEU A 178 -16.00 -17.29 54.12
CA LEU A 178 -15.97 -15.88 54.52
C LEU A 178 -17.33 -15.51 55.12
N ARG A 179 -17.35 -15.03 56.38
CA ARG A 179 -18.58 -14.57 57.05
C ARG A 179 -18.84 -13.08 56.84
N ASP A 180 -17.85 -12.35 56.33
CA ASP A 180 -17.99 -10.94 55.97
C ASP A 180 -18.52 -10.80 54.53
N ARG A 181 -19.74 -10.29 54.40
CA ARG A 181 -20.42 -10.10 53.10
C ARG A 181 -19.69 -9.13 52.18
N THR A 182 -19.01 -8.12 52.72
CA THR A 182 -18.30 -7.10 51.93
C THR A 182 -17.06 -7.70 51.30
N LEU A 183 -16.32 -8.51 52.06
CA LEU A 183 -15.13 -9.20 51.59
C LEU A 183 -15.45 -10.31 50.58
N ALA A 184 -16.55 -11.05 50.78
CA ALA A 184 -17.03 -12.04 49.82
C ALA A 184 -17.38 -11.38 48.46
N VAL A 185 -18.17 -10.30 48.48
CA VAL A 185 -18.53 -9.55 47.26
C VAL A 185 -17.29 -8.96 46.58
N GLY A 186 -16.32 -8.45 47.33
CA GLY A 186 -15.07 -7.92 46.77
C GLY A 186 -14.20 -8.99 46.13
N LEU A 187 -14.14 -10.20 46.70
CA LEU A 187 -13.42 -11.34 46.13
C LEU A 187 -14.07 -11.81 44.83
N ASP A 188 -15.40 -11.95 44.80
CA ASP A 188 -16.16 -12.32 43.60
C ASP A 188 -15.92 -11.31 42.46
N GLN A 189 -15.96 -10.00 42.77
CA GLN A 189 -15.68 -8.95 41.80
C GLN A 189 -14.24 -9.00 41.25
N SER A 190 -13.24 -9.33 42.08
CA SER A 190 -11.85 -9.48 41.66
C SER A 190 -11.67 -10.67 40.70
N LEU A 191 -12.34 -11.79 41.01
CA LEU A 191 -12.34 -13.00 40.17
C LEU A 191 -13.06 -12.77 38.84
N ASP A 192 -14.20 -12.06 38.83
CA ASP A 192 -14.94 -11.68 37.62
C ASP A 192 -14.11 -10.79 36.68
N VAL A 193 -13.36 -9.83 37.24
CA VAL A 193 -12.43 -8.97 36.49
C VAL A 193 -11.28 -9.81 35.90
N SER A 194 -10.74 -10.74 36.68
CA SER A 194 -9.65 -11.63 36.24
C SER A 194 -10.08 -12.60 35.13
N LEU A 195 -11.34 -13.03 35.12
CA LEU A 195 -11.93 -13.86 34.06
C LEU A 195 -12.27 -13.08 32.78
N GLY A 196 -12.12 -11.76 32.77
CA GLY A 196 -12.53 -10.91 31.64
C GLY A 196 -14.05 -10.96 31.39
N ALA A 197 -14.85 -11.36 32.39
CA ALA A 197 -16.29 -11.59 32.25
C ALA A 197 -17.06 -10.31 31.85
N GLN A 198 -16.47 -9.12 32.08
CA GLN A 198 -17.04 -7.83 31.70
C GLN A 198 -16.84 -7.44 30.23
N ASN A 199 -15.91 -8.07 29.49
CA ASN A 199 -15.77 -7.80 28.04
C ASN A 199 -16.99 -8.29 27.22
N TRP A 200 -17.89 -9.06 27.83
CA TRP A 200 -19.05 -9.66 27.19
C TRP A 200 -20.39 -9.00 27.52
N LYS A 201 -20.45 -8.15 28.56
CA LYS A 201 -21.71 -7.46 28.93
C LYS A 201 -21.94 -6.28 27.97
N PRO A 202 -23.06 -6.25 27.22
CA PRO A 202 -23.40 -5.10 26.39
C PRO A 202 -23.62 -3.84 27.24
N VAL A 203 -23.17 -2.70 26.73
CA VAL A 203 -23.48 -1.38 27.30
C VAL A 203 -24.86 -0.97 26.79
N GLU A 204 -25.79 -0.73 27.71
CA GLU A 204 -27.12 -0.18 27.39
C GLU A 204 -27.08 1.36 27.33
N LEU A 205 -27.44 1.91 26.18
CA LEU A 205 -27.63 3.34 25.96
C LEU A 205 -29.13 3.67 25.95
N LYS A 206 -29.56 4.56 26.86
CA LYS A 206 -30.96 4.95 27.00
C LYS A 206 -31.17 6.38 26.53
N ILE A 207 -31.95 6.55 25.48
CA ILE A 207 -32.18 7.84 24.83
C ILE A 207 -33.61 8.29 25.18
N ARG A 208 -33.74 9.44 25.84
CA ARG A 208 -35.03 9.95 26.32
C ARG A 208 -35.68 10.89 25.30
N LEU A 209 -36.80 10.44 24.75
CA LEU A 209 -37.68 11.15 23.83
C LEU A 209 -38.63 12.07 24.59
N THR A 210 -39.01 13.19 23.97
CA THR A 210 -39.89 14.20 24.58
C THR A 210 -41.03 14.57 23.65
N GLY A 211 -42.22 14.81 24.22
CA GLY A 211 -43.33 15.49 23.53
C GLY A 211 -44.36 14.60 22.80
N ALA A 212 -44.31 13.28 22.90
CA ALA A 212 -45.37 12.36 22.45
C ALA A 212 -45.30 11.03 23.24
N GLU A 213 -46.35 10.21 23.17
CA GLU A 213 -46.35 8.84 23.72
C GLU A 213 -45.95 7.78 22.67
N SER A 214 -45.89 8.15 21.39
CA SER A 214 -45.44 7.28 20.30
C SER A 214 -44.67 8.12 19.27
N HIS A 215 -43.58 7.56 18.75
CA HIS A 215 -42.61 8.24 17.91
C HIS A 215 -42.24 7.40 16.68
N ASP A 216 -42.07 8.02 15.51
CA ASP A 216 -41.48 7.35 14.33
C ASP A 216 -40.00 7.70 14.24
N ILE A 217 -39.15 6.80 14.72
CA ILE A 217 -37.73 7.07 14.95
C ILE A 217 -36.88 6.53 13.81
N VAL A 218 -35.88 7.34 13.43
CA VAL A 218 -34.69 6.89 12.71
C VAL A 218 -33.47 7.13 13.58
N ALA A 219 -32.75 6.08 13.90
CA ALA A 219 -31.47 6.17 14.59
C ALA A 219 -30.36 5.70 13.65
N SER A 220 -29.29 6.47 13.52
CA SER A 220 -28.12 6.08 12.74
C SER A 220 -26.82 6.31 13.50
N TYR A 221 -25.86 5.40 13.35
CA TYR A 221 -24.58 5.45 14.04
C TYR A 221 -23.55 4.59 13.31
N ILE A 222 -22.28 4.76 13.66
CA ILE A 222 -21.18 3.91 13.21
C ILE A 222 -20.66 3.06 14.38
N VAL A 223 -20.16 1.87 14.06
CA VAL A 223 -19.41 1.02 14.99
C VAL A 223 -18.25 0.36 14.26
N GLU A 224 -17.25 -0.08 15.03
CA GLU A 224 -16.19 -0.96 14.54
C GLU A 224 -16.78 -2.26 13.99
N MET A 225 -16.38 -2.61 12.77
CA MET A 225 -16.81 -3.81 12.05
C MET A 225 -15.64 -4.41 11.24
N PRO A 226 -15.62 -5.73 11.02
CA PRO A 226 -14.68 -6.34 10.09
C PRO A 226 -14.84 -5.77 8.69
N ARG A 227 -13.71 -5.62 7.99
CA ARG A 227 -13.72 -5.24 6.58
C ARG A 227 -14.42 -6.33 5.75
N TRP A 228 -15.24 -5.91 4.79
CA TRP A 228 -15.72 -6.82 3.76
C TRP A 228 -14.57 -7.24 2.82
N LYS A 229 -14.63 -8.48 2.32
CA LYS A 229 -13.55 -9.10 1.53
C LYS A 229 -14.08 -9.51 0.15
N PRO A 230 -13.67 -8.86 -0.96
CA PRO A 230 -14.05 -9.29 -2.30
C PRO A 230 -13.31 -10.57 -2.72
N ALA A 231 -13.98 -11.42 -3.49
CA ALA A 231 -13.40 -12.55 -4.20
C ALA A 231 -14.07 -12.68 -5.56
N TYR A 232 -13.31 -13.02 -6.59
CA TYR A 232 -13.80 -13.08 -7.97
C TYR A 232 -13.63 -14.46 -8.58
N ARG A 233 -14.46 -14.74 -9.59
CA ARG A 233 -14.31 -15.87 -10.51
C ARG A 233 -14.35 -15.34 -11.94
N LEU A 234 -13.45 -15.83 -12.78
CA LEU A 234 -13.47 -15.64 -14.22
C LEU A 234 -13.72 -17.00 -14.86
N VAL A 235 -14.87 -17.14 -15.54
CA VAL A 235 -15.20 -18.33 -16.30
C VAL A 235 -14.97 -18.02 -17.78
N LEU A 236 -13.96 -18.68 -18.36
CA LEU A 236 -13.61 -18.58 -19.76
C LEU A 236 -14.55 -19.46 -20.57
N GLY A 237 -15.40 -18.86 -21.41
CA GLY A 237 -16.24 -19.53 -22.39
C GLY A 237 -15.70 -19.35 -23.82
N ALA A 238 -16.55 -19.55 -24.84
CA ALA A 238 -16.22 -19.25 -26.24
C ALA A 238 -15.72 -17.80 -26.42
N GLU A 239 -14.80 -17.60 -27.36
CA GLU A 239 -13.83 -16.50 -27.36
C GLU A 239 -14.40 -15.09 -27.10
N GLY A 240 -13.68 -14.30 -26.30
CA GLY A 240 -13.83 -12.83 -26.25
C GLY A 240 -14.71 -12.25 -25.14
N LYS A 241 -15.50 -13.06 -24.42
CA LYS A 241 -16.41 -12.56 -23.35
C LYS A 241 -16.49 -13.49 -22.12
N PRO A 242 -15.42 -13.58 -21.29
CA PRO A 242 -15.48 -14.32 -20.04
C PRO A 242 -16.58 -13.79 -19.11
N LEU A 243 -17.19 -14.70 -18.35
CA LEU A 243 -18.11 -14.35 -17.27
C LEU A 243 -17.30 -13.92 -16.05
N LEU A 244 -17.43 -12.65 -15.66
CA LEU A 244 -16.90 -12.13 -14.41
C LEU A 244 -17.97 -12.24 -13.33
N GLN A 245 -17.67 -13.01 -12.30
CA GLN A 245 -18.46 -13.10 -11.10
C GLN A 245 -17.65 -12.57 -9.92
N GLY A 246 -18.29 -11.86 -9.02
CA GLY A 246 -17.66 -11.34 -7.82
C GLY A 246 -18.59 -11.43 -6.64
N TRP A 247 -18.02 -11.83 -5.51
CA TRP A 247 -18.69 -11.92 -4.23
C TRP A 247 -17.94 -11.08 -3.20
N ALA A 248 -18.67 -10.64 -2.19
CA ALA A 248 -18.08 -10.10 -0.98
C ALA A 248 -18.43 -11.00 0.20
N VAL A 249 -17.42 -11.36 0.99
CA VAL A 249 -17.62 -11.94 2.31
C VAL A 249 -17.94 -10.81 3.27
N VAL A 250 -19.05 -10.93 3.96
CA VAL A 250 -19.56 -9.99 4.95
C VAL A 250 -19.71 -10.70 6.28
N ASP A 251 -19.08 -10.15 7.32
CA ASP A 251 -19.06 -10.71 8.65
C ASP A 251 -19.98 -9.87 9.57
N ASN A 252 -21.01 -10.49 10.16
CA ASN A 252 -21.83 -9.84 11.18
C ASN A 252 -21.28 -10.15 12.57
N VAL A 253 -20.67 -9.15 13.20
CA VAL A 253 -20.23 -9.21 14.61
C VAL A 253 -20.89 -8.12 15.46
N SER A 254 -21.99 -7.55 14.95
CA SER A 254 -22.67 -6.40 15.57
C SER A 254 -23.30 -6.73 16.92
N GLY A 255 -23.50 -8.01 17.25
CA GLY A 255 -24.17 -8.44 18.47
C GLY A 255 -25.66 -8.71 18.32
N GLU A 256 -26.22 -8.55 17.11
CA GLU A 256 -27.62 -8.84 16.79
C GLU A 256 -27.80 -9.35 15.35
N ASP A 257 -28.91 -10.03 15.09
CA ASP A 257 -29.25 -10.54 13.76
C ASP A 257 -29.65 -9.40 12.81
N TRP A 258 -29.10 -9.40 11.60
CA TRP A 258 -29.58 -8.55 10.51
C TRP A 258 -30.70 -9.29 9.81
N ASN A 259 -31.92 -8.75 9.88
CA ASN A 259 -33.10 -9.37 9.27
C ASN A 259 -33.62 -8.47 8.15
N ASP A 260 -33.54 -8.94 6.91
CA ASP A 260 -34.09 -8.24 5.73
C ASP A 260 -33.54 -6.80 5.59
N VAL A 261 -32.21 -6.63 5.70
CA VAL A 261 -31.55 -5.31 5.68
C VAL A 261 -31.11 -4.93 4.27
N ARG A 262 -31.18 -3.63 3.96
CA ARG A 262 -30.51 -3.07 2.78
C ARG A 262 -29.01 -2.99 3.07
N LEU A 263 -28.20 -3.74 2.33
CA LEU A 263 -26.76 -3.79 2.53
C LEU A 263 -26.04 -3.04 1.40
N SER A 264 -25.13 -2.15 1.78
CA SER A 264 -24.22 -1.48 0.86
C SER A 264 -22.77 -1.73 1.25
N LEU A 265 -21.90 -1.93 0.26
CA LEU A 265 -20.46 -2.10 0.46
C LEU A 265 -19.72 -0.93 -0.14
N VAL A 266 -18.92 -0.22 0.65
CA VAL A 266 -18.19 0.96 0.21
C VAL A 266 -16.74 0.59 -0.07
N ALA A 267 -16.35 0.82 -1.31
CA ALA A 267 -15.00 0.78 -1.85
C ALA A 267 -14.32 2.14 -1.61
N GLY A 268 -13.43 2.17 -0.62
CA GLY A 268 -12.65 3.33 -0.22
C GLY A 268 -12.40 3.40 1.29
N THR A 269 -11.52 4.31 1.70
CA THR A 269 -11.04 4.41 3.08
C THR A 269 -11.26 5.82 3.63
N PRO A 270 -12.46 6.14 4.16
CA PRO A 270 -12.62 7.38 4.90
C PRO A 270 -11.73 7.36 6.16
N MET A 271 -11.34 8.54 6.65
CA MET A 271 -10.58 8.63 7.90
C MET A 271 -11.47 8.22 9.07
N SER A 272 -10.98 7.29 9.90
CA SER A 272 -11.59 6.89 11.17
C SER A 272 -10.49 6.81 12.23
N PHE A 273 -10.86 7.02 13.50
CA PHE A 273 -9.96 6.97 14.64
C PHE A 273 -10.74 6.59 15.90
N ILE A 274 -10.06 5.90 16.83
CA ILE A 274 -10.58 5.58 18.15
C ILE A 274 -10.36 6.79 19.06
N TYR A 275 -11.39 7.19 19.79
CA TYR A 275 -11.33 8.24 20.79
C TYR A 275 -12.21 7.85 21.97
N ASP A 276 -11.65 7.87 23.19
CA ASP A 276 -12.39 7.49 24.38
C ASP A 276 -13.34 8.61 24.82
N LEU A 277 -14.61 8.48 24.43
CA LEU A 277 -15.71 9.37 24.80
C LEU A 277 -16.48 8.85 26.03
N HIS A 278 -16.31 7.59 26.39
CA HIS A 278 -17.12 6.93 27.42
C HIS A 278 -16.48 6.98 28.81
N SER A 279 -15.15 6.81 28.90
CA SER A 279 -14.47 6.91 30.20
C SER A 279 -14.43 8.35 30.71
N PRO A 280 -14.71 8.59 32.01
CA PRO A 280 -14.49 9.89 32.62
C PRO A 280 -13.02 10.31 32.52
N GLN A 281 -12.75 11.47 31.91
CA GLN A 281 -11.42 12.06 31.84
C GLN A 281 -11.25 13.03 33.02
N PHE A 282 -10.35 12.70 33.95
CA PHE A 282 -10.01 13.58 35.06
C PHE A 282 -8.68 14.28 34.79
N THR A 283 -8.65 15.60 34.95
CA THR A 283 -7.40 16.34 35.06
C THR A 283 -6.89 16.31 36.50
N ARG A 284 -5.58 16.24 36.69
CA ARG A 284 -4.97 16.32 38.01
C ARG A 284 -5.21 17.72 38.57
N ARG A 285 -6.10 17.81 39.56
CA ARG A 285 -6.30 19.05 40.32
C ARG A 285 -5.29 19.09 41.45
N VAL A 286 -4.70 20.26 41.71
CA VAL A 286 -3.92 20.50 42.91
C VAL A 286 -4.88 20.47 44.08
N ASP A 287 -4.66 19.57 45.03
CA ASP A 287 -5.41 19.52 46.29
C ASP A 287 -4.85 20.61 47.21
N LEU A 288 -5.69 21.59 47.54
CA LEU A 288 -5.37 22.70 48.46
C LEU A 288 -5.95 22.47 49.87
N SER A 289 -6.38 21.25 50.18
CA SER A 289 -6.83 20.90 51.53
C SER A 289 -5.68 21.13 52.54
N PRO A 290 -5.84 22.03 53.53
CA PRO A 290 -4.72 22.49 54.33
C PRO A 290 -4.15 21.38 55.22
N ARG A 291 -2.88 21.03 55.03
CA ARG A 291 -2.05 20.60 56.16
C ARG A 291 -1.17 21.77 56.52
N GLY A 292 -1.51 22.40 57.65
CA GLY A 292 -0.77 23.51 58.20
C GLY A 292 0.72 23.19 58.30
N ARG A 293 1.51 23.92 57.52
CA ARG A 293 2.84 24.40 57.92
C ARG A 293 3.17 25.60 57.05
N THR A 294 2.92 26.75 57.63
CA THR A 294 3.29 28.07 57.16
C THR A 294 4.82 28.18 57.09
N THR A 295 5.33 28.38 55.89
CA THR A 295 6.37 29.39 55.63
C THR A 295 6.02 30.07 54.32
N ALA A 296 5.67 31.35 54.44
CA ALA A 296 5.28 32.19 53.33
C ALA A 296 6.50 32.55 52.46
N LEU A 297 6.30 32.55 51.15
CA LEU A 297 6.99 33.46 50.24
C LEU A 297 5.94 34.29 49.50
N ALA A 298 6.23 35.59 49.45
CA ALA A 298 5.37 36.67 49.00
C ALA A 298 4.96 36.57 47.51
N PRO A 299 3.83 37.15 47.11
CA PRO A 299 3.30 37.04 45.75
C PRO A 299 4.17 37.80 44.74
N THR A 300 4.32 37.24 43.53
CA THR A 300 4.79 38.03 42.38
C THR A 300 3.67 38.98 41.95
N VAL A 301 4.00 40.26 41.83
CA VAL A 301 3.16 41.31 41.25
C VAL A 301 2.76 40.91 39.82
N GLU A 302 1.47 41.01 39.49
CA GLU A 302 0.93 40.65 38.17
C GLU A 302 1.46 41.54 37.04
N GLN A 303 1.58 40.93 35.84
CA GLN A 303 1.29 41.64 34.60
C GLN A 303 0.12 40.95 33.90
N SER A 304 -1.00 41.68 33.84
CA SER A 304 -2.12 41.44 32.95
C SER A 304 -1.65 41.14 31.53
N GLY A 305 -1.95 39.93 31.05
CA GLY A 305 -1.70 39.51 29.69
C GLY A 305 -2.62 40.25 28.71
N TYR A 306 -2.13 41.34 28.12
CA TYR A 306 -2.66 41.82 26.85
C TYR A 306 -2.34 40.77 25.77
N ALA A 307 -3.37 40.10 25.27
CA ALA A 307 -3.28 39.35 24.02
C ALA A 307 -3.05 40.36 22.88
N SER A 308 -1.78 40.69 22.62
CA SER A 308 -1.40 41.44 21.42
C SER A 308 -1.36 40.47 20.24
N ASN A 309 -2.18 40.75 19.21
CA ASN A 309 -2.20 40.10 17.90
C ASN A 309 -0.93 40.41 17.05
N ALA A 310 0.24 40.49 17.69
CA ALA A 310 1.46 41.00 17.05
C ALA A 310 2.26 39.93 16.28
N GLU A 311 1.94 38.65 16.41
CA GLU A 311 2.69 37.55 15.77
C GLU A 311 2.03 36.99 14.49
N LYS A 312 0.73 37.20 14.31
CA LYS A 312 0.06 36.98 13.00
C LYS A 312 0.30 38.12 12.02
N GLU A 313 0.58 39.33 12.50
CA GLU A 313 0.87 40.47 11.61
C GLU A 313 2.34 40.57 11.14
N ARG A 314 3.29 39.78 11.69
CA ARG A 314 4.71 39.84 11.24
C ARG A 314 5.03 38.88 10.08
N VAL A 315 4.35 37.73 9.96
CA VAL A 315 4.58 36.78 8.85
C VAL A 315 3.88 37.24 7.56
N GLU A 316 2.75 37.93 7.69
CA GLU A 316 1.96 38.40 6.55
C GLU A 316 2.49 39.72 5.95
N ARG A 317 3.24 40.51 6.72
CA ARG A 317 3.91 41.75 6.25
C ARG A 317 5.20 41.51 5.45
N ASP A 318 5.85 40.35 5.60
CA ASP A 318 7.05 40.00 4.83
C ASP A 318 6.74 39.32 3.49
N TYR A 319 5.59 38.66 3.36
CA TYR A 319 5.09 38.18 2.06
C TYR A 319 4.48 39.30 1.20
N ALA A 320 3.95 40.36 1.81
CA ALA A 320 3.35 41.49 1.10
C ALA A 320 4.36 42.53 0.57
N LYS A 321 5.63 42.50 1.00
CA LYS A 321 6.69 43.44 0.57
C LYS A 321 7.52 43.00 -0.65
N LYS A 322 7.41 41.75 -1.11
CA LYS A 322 8.20 41.25 -2.27
C LYS A 322 7.45 41.15 -3.61
N LYS A 323 6.16 41.54 -3.67
CA LYS A 323 5.36 41.45 -4.91
C LYS A 323 4.66 42.75 -5.34
N ARG A 324 5.04 43.91 -4.78
CA ARG A 324 4.57 45.25 -5.20
C ARG A 324 5.71 46.17 -5.67
N LYS A 325 6.67 45.64 -6.42
CA LYS A 325 7.45 46.39 -7.42
C LYS A 325 7.66 45.48 -8.64
N ALA A 326 7.26 45.98 -9.81
CA ALA A 326 7.01 45.29 -11.09
C ALA A 326 5.67 44.50 -11.07
N ASP A 327 4.59 44.91 -11.73
CA ASP A 327 4.44 45.95 -12.74
C ASP A 327 2.97 46.38 -12.82
N ARG A 328 2.74 47.66 -13.10
CA ARG A 328 1.42 48.24 -13.40
C ARG A 328 1.40 48.61 -14.89
N GLY A 329 0.35 48.19 -15.60
CA GLY A 329 -0.02 48.70 -16.92
C GLY A 329 -1.41 48.23 -17.34
N PRO A 330 -2.20 49.02 -18.11
CA PRO A 330 -3.59 49.29 -17.76
C PRO A 330 -4.67 48.57 -18.58
N MET A 331 -5.89 48.63 -18.04
CA MET A 331 -7.13 48.01 -18.47
C MET A 331 -7.87 48.87 -19.53
N ARG A 332 -8.57 48.23 -20.47
CA ARG A 332 -9.67 48.84 -21.25
C ARG A 332 -10.82 47.85 -21.45
N SER A 333 -12.04 48.40 -21.41
CA SER A 333 -13.38 47.79 -21.42
C SER A 333 -13.74 47.06 -22.73
N ARG A 334 -14.83 46.29 -22.94
CA ARG A 334 -16.25 46.37 -22.47
C ARG A 334 -17.04 45.17 -23.09
N ARG A 335 -18.14 44.72 -22.43
CA ARG A 335 -19.38 44.03 -22.91
C ARG A 335 -19.32 43.04 -24.11
N SER A 336 -19.94 41.84 -24.07
CA SER A 336 -21.39 41.59 -24.28
C SER A 336 -21.73 40.08 -24.17
N ALA A 337 -22.97 39.72 -23.80
CA ALA A 337 -23.63 38.41 -23.98
C ALA A 337 -24.14 38.25 -25.46
N PRO A 338 -24.88 37.19 -25.92
CA PRO A 338 -25.46 36.00 -25.25
C PRO A 338 -25.35 34.65 -26.05
N ALA A 339 -25.98 33.57 -25.55
CA ALA A 339 -26.24 32.28 -26.23
C ALA A 339 -27.34 32.42 -27.33
N PRO A 340 -27.59 31.47 -28.29
CA PRO A 340 -28.23 30.16 -27.99
C PRO A 340 -28.07 28.96 -28.99
N LYS A 341 -28.53 27.76 -28.54
CA LYS A 341 -29.35 26.69 -29.19
C LYS A 341 -28.88 25.74 -30.34
N ALA A 342 -29.12 24.44 -30.06
CA ALA A 342 -29.85 23.39 -30.81
C ALA A 342 -29.20 22.59 -31.98
N ALA A 343 -29.46 21.27 -31.94
CA ALA A 343 -29.26 20.24 -32.99
C ALA A 343 -30.36 20.31 -34.09
N PRO A 344 -30.29 19.57 -35.23
CA PRO A 344 -30.55 18.10 -35.25
C PRO A 344 -29.89 17.25 -36.40
N ARG A 345 -29.91 15.93 -36.16
CA ARG A 345 -30.18 14.73 -37.00
C ARG A 345 -29.58 14.46 -38.40
N ASP A 346 -29.22 13.17 -38.51
CA ASP A 346 -29.35 12.16 -39.58
C ASP A 346 -28.63 12.36 -40.93
N ASP A 347 -27.93 11.29 -41.36
CA ASP A 347 -27.99 10.68 -42.71
C ASP A 347 -26.96 9.54 -42.84
N ALA A 348 -27.45 8.32 -43.03
CA ALA A 348 -26.80 7.20 -43.73
C ALA A 348 -27.64 6.96 -45.00
N PRO A 349 -27.17 6.40 -46.15
CA PRO A 349 -26.50 5.09 -46.21
C PRO A 349 -25.54 4.82 -47.41
N TYR A 350 -24.64 3.84 -47.28
CA TYR A 350 -24.18 2.87 -48.31
C TYR A 350 -23.11 1.99 -47.61
N GLY A 351 -23.17 0.66 -47.56
CA GLY A 351 -23.41 -0.30 -48.64
C GLY A 351 -22.09 -1.03 -48.89
N GLY A 352 -21.92 -2.22 -48.32
CA GLY A 352 -20.70 -3.03 -48.44
C GLY A 352 -20.85 -4.32 -47.63
N GLU A 353 -21.35 -5.35 -48.31
CA GLU A 353 -21.45 -6.73 -47.83
C GLU A 353 -20.04 -7.34 -47.77
N ASP A 354 -19.63 -7.82 -46.60
CA ASP A 354 -18.49 -8.72 -46.45
C ASP A 354 -18.95 -9.96 -45.68
N TYR A 355 -18.48 -11.11 -46.17
CA TYR A 355 -18.88 -12.45 -45.82
C TYR A 355 -18.52 -12.80 -44.35
N ASP A 356 -19.53 -13.03 -43.52
CA ASP A 356 -19.37 -13.63 -42.19
C ASP A 356 -19.15 -15.14 -42.33
N GLU A 357 -17.89 -15.56 -42.20
CA GLU A 357 -17.52 -16.93 -41.86
C GLU A 357 -17.75 -17.11 -40.36
N ALA A 358 -18.91 -17.66 -40.00
CA ALA A 358 -19.25 -17.95 -38.60
C ALA A 358 -18.38 -19.11 -38.09
N GLU A 359 -17.36 -18.78 -37.31
CA GLU A 359 -16.70 -19.73 -36.39
C GLU A 359 -17.78 -20.27 -35.43
N GLU A 360 -18.06 -21.57 -35.53
CA GLU A 360 -18.96 -22.28 -34.62
C GLU A 360 -18.40 -22.19 -33.20
N ALA A 361 -19.08 -21.43 -32.34
CA ALA A 361 -18.75 -21.33 -30.92
C ALA A 361 -18.86 -22.70 -30.26
N GLU A 362 -17.79 -23.15 -29.59
CA GLU A 362 -17.82 -24.40 -28.83
C GLU A 362 -18.95 -24.41 -27.79
N PRO A 363 -19.70 -25.53 -27.65
CA PRO A 363 -20.84 -25.60 -26.74
C PRO A 363 -20.40 -25.41 -25.28
N MET A 364 -21.06 -24.50 -24.56
CA MET A 364 -20.83 -24.28 -23.13
C MET A 364 -21.06 -25.56 -22.32
N THR A 365 -20.19 -25.84 -21.34
CA THR A 365 -20.36 -27.00 -20.46
C THR A 365 -21.56 -26.82 -19.51
N GLU A 366 -22.08 -27.92 -18.97
CA GLU A 366 -23.16 -27.89 -17.96
C GLU A 366 -22.75 -27.05 -16.74
N LEU A 367 -21.50 -27.14 -16.30
CA LEU A 367 -20.97 -26.32 -15.20
C LEU A 367 -20.95 -24.83 -15.54
N ASP A 368 -20.51 -24.44 -16.74
CA ASP A 368 -20.47 -23.03 -17.13
C ASP A 368 -21.89 -22.44 -17.18
N SER A 369 -22.84 -23.20 -17.72
CA SER A 369 -24.25 -22.79 -17.82
C SER A 369 -24.96 -22.74 -16.45
N THR A 370 -24.56 -23.59 -15.49
CA THR A 370 -25.12 -23.60 -14.13
C THR A 370 -24.51 -22.49 -13.28
N LEU A 371 -23.21 -22.20 -13.43
CA LEU A 371 -22.55 -21.06 -12.79
C LEU A 371 -23.13 -19.71 -13.25
N GLU A 372 -23.46 -19.58 -14.53
CA GLU A 372 -24.13 -18.38 -15.06
C GLU A 372 -25.55 -18.20 -14.49
N ARG A 373 -26.28 -19.30 -14.30
CA ARG A 373 -27.64 -19.32 -13.75
C ARG A 373 -27.71 -19.20 -12.21
N GLN A 374 -26.67 -19.60 -11.48
CA GLN A 374 -26.64 -19.60 -10.01
C GLN A 374 -26.45 -18.21 -9.40
N ALA A 375 -25.91 -17.23 -10.14
CA ALA A 375 -25.65 -15.92 -9.59
C ALA A 375 -26.90 -15.02 -9.70
N GLY A 376 -27.56 -14.84 -8.54
CA GLY A 376 -28.69 -13.93 -8.32
C GLY A 376 -28.37 -12.45 -8.59
N PRO A 377 -29.33 -11.53 -8.33
CA PRO A 377 -29.28 -10.16 -8.84
C PRO A 377 -28.00 -9.42 -8.41
N SER A 378 -27.35 -8.82 -9.40
CA SER A 378 -26.12 -8.05 -9.24
C SER A 378 -26.36 -6.75 -8.46
N ALA A 379 -25.33 -6.27 -7.77
CA ALA A 379 -25.38 -4.97 -7.09
C ALA A 379 -25.53 -3.81 -8.09
N ALA A 380 -26.28 -2.78 -7.70
CA ALA A 380 -26.27 -1.47 -8.33
C ALA A 380 -25.14 -0.63 -7.73
N GLY A 381 -24.25 -0.11 -8.56
CA GLY A 381 -23.14 0.70 -8.07
C GLY A 381 -23.41 2.19 -8.22
N ALA A 382 -23.08 2.95 -7.19
CA ALA A 382 -23.26 4.39 -7.15
C ALA A 382 -21.98 5.08 -6.70
N GLN A 383 -21.66 6.22 -7.34
CA GLN A 383 -20.59 7.10 -6.89
C GLN A 383 -21.13 8.06 -5.83
N VAL A 384 -20.55 8.05 -4.63
CA VAL A 384 -20.92 8.94 -3.53
C VAL A 384 -19.70 9.78 -3.15
N GLY A 385 -19.61 10.99 -3.69
CA GLY A 385 -18.42 11.82 -3.58
C GLY A 385 -17.19 11.16 -4.23
N ALA A 386 -16.12 10.97 -3.45
CA ALA A 386 -14.91 10.26 -3.89
C ALA A 386 -14.93 8.74 -3.62
N LEU A 387 -15.99 8.23 -2.97
CA LEU A 387 -16.13 6.83 -2.61
C LEU A 387 -17.04 6.10 -3.62
N PHE A 388 -16.72 4.84 -3.86
CA PHE A 388 -17.54 3.98 -4.71
C PHE A 388 -18.37 3.05 -3.81
N ARG A 389 -19.66 2.86 -4.09
CA ARG A 389 -20.57 2.05 -3.28
C ARG A 389 -21.27 0.99 -4.14
N TYR A 390 -21.27 -0.26 -3.68
CA TYR A 390 -22.09 -1.35 -4.19
C TYR A 390 -23.35 -1.45 -3.35
N ASP A 391 -24.51 -1.10 -3.90
CA ASP A 391 -25.81 -1.30 -3.28
C ASP A 391 -26.38 -2.65 -3.74
N LEU A 392 -26.56 -3.59 -2.81
CA LEU A 392 -27.18 -4.87 -3.16
C LEU A 392 -28.65 -4.64 -3.54
N ALA A 393 -29.08 -5.28 -4.63
CA ALA A 393 -30.45 -5.16 -5.10
C ALA A 393 -31.44 -5.80 -4.13
N ASP A 394 -31.10 -7.00 -3.65
CA ASP A 394 -31.90 -7.73 -2.68
C ASP A 394 -31.49 -7.38 -1.25
N LYS A 395 -32.47 -7.47 -0.36
CA LYS A 395 -32.24 -7.38 1.07
C LYS A 395 -31.57 -8.66 1.58
N VAL A 396 -30.74 -8.52 2.61
CA VAL A 396 -29.91 -9.60 3.12
C VAL A 396 -30.25 -9.89 4.59
N THR A 397 -30.23 -11.17 4.95
CA THR A 397 -30.33 -11.62 6.35
C THR A 397 -29.01 -12.27 6.76
N VAL A 398 -28.43 -11.84 7.88
CA VAL A 398 -27.15 -12.34 8.41
C VAL A 398 -27.26 -12.47 9.92
N SER A 399 -27.22 -13.70 10.43
CA SER A 399 -27.26 -13.95 11.87
C SER A 399 -26.05 -13.34 12.60
N ASP A 400 -26.21 -13.01 13.88
CA ASP A 400 -25.08 -12.55 14.70
C ASP A 400 -23.97 -13.63 14.72
N ARG A 401 -22.72 -13.17 14.70
CA ARG A 401 -21.50 -14.01 14.68
C ARG A 401 -21.43 -14.98 13.50
N SER A 402 -22.01 -14.60 12.37
CA SER A 402 -21.96 -15.39 11.13
C SER A 402 -21.40 -14.58 9.97
N SER A 403 -20.96 -15.29 8.94
CA SER A 403 -20.49 -14.70 7.68
C SER A 403 -21.43 -15.10 6.56
N THR A 404 -21.66 -14.19 5.62
CA THR A 404 -22.42 -14.47 4.40
C THR A 404 -21.62 -14.05 3.16
N LEU A 405 -21.91 -14.69 2.03
CA LEU A 405 -21.40 -14.32 0.71
C LEU A 405 -22.50 -13.58 -0.04
N VAL A 406 -22.21 -12.36 -0.47
CA VAL A 406 -23.14 -11.55 -1.28
C VAL A 406 -22.58 -11.31 -2.67
N ALA A 407 -23.41 -11.45 -3.70
CA ALA A 407 -23.00 -11.20 -5.08
C ALA A 407 -22.87 -9.69 -5.33
N ILE A 408 -21.73 -9.25 -5.88
CA ILE A 408 -21.46 -7.84 -6.20
C ILE A 408 -21.35 -7.59 -7.71
N VAL A 409 -20.98 -8.60 -8.49
CA VAL A 409 -20.97 -8.55 -9.95
C VAL A 409 -21.25 -9.93 -10.52
N ASN A 410 -22.08 -9.99 -11.56
CA ASN A 410 -22.27 -11.18 -12.39
C ASN A 410 -22.53 -10.71 -13.83
N LYS A 411 -21.47 -10.60 -14.63
CA LYS A 411 -21.57 -10.04 -15.99
C LYS A 411 -20.49 -10.59 -16.92
N ARG A 412 -20.84 -10.81 -18.19
CA ARG A 412 -19.85 -11.04 -19.24
C ARG A 412 -19.11 -9.74 -19.56
N VAL A 413 -17.79 -9.80 -19.56
CA VAL A 413 -16.92 -8.65 -19.81
C VAL A 413 -16.02 -8.93 -21.02
N PRO A 414 -15.65 -7.90 -21.82
CA PRO A 414 -14.68 -8.10 -22.90
C PRO A 414 -13.37 -8.64 -22.35
N GLY A 415 -12.90 -9.76 -22.88
CA GLY A 415 -11.66 -10.34 -22.42
C GLY A 415 -11.31 -11.64 -23.13
N LYS A 416 -10.05 -12.01 -23.08
CA LYS A 416 -9.54 -13.22 -23.70
C LYS A 416 -8.37 -13.78 -22.92
N GLU A 417 -8.19 -15.08 -23.06
CA GLU A 417 -6.97 -15.72 -22.60
C GLU A 417 -5.80 -15.28 -23.50
N ILE A 418 -4.67 -14.98 -22.89
CA ILE A 418 -3.43 -14.55 -23.54
C ILE A 418 -2.24 -15.18 -22.85
N VAL A 419 -1.10 -15.14 -23.53
CA VAL A 419 0.19 -15.53 -22.96
C VAL A 419 0.99 -14.27 -22.64
N LEU A 420 1.45 -14.11 -21.41
CA LEU A 420 2.11 -12.89 -20.93
C LEU A 420 3.59 -13.15 -20.57
N PHE A 421 4.49 -12.53 -21.34
CA PHE A 421 5.90 -12.46 -21.00
C PHE A 421 6.21 -11.27 -20.09
N ARG A 422 6.98 -11.55 -19.03
CA ARG A 422 7.46 -10.57 -18.06
C ARG A 422 8.99 -10.58 -18.02
N PRO A 423 9.65 -10.06 -19.07
CA PRO A 423 11.11 -10.13 -19.20
C PRO A 423 11.83 -9.42 -18.05
N GLU A 424 11.16 -8.53 -17.30
CA GLU A 424 11.74 -7.90 -16.11
C GLU A 424 12.05 -8.88 -14.96
N LEU A 425 11.44 -10.08 -14.97
CA LEU A 425 11.66 -11.10 -13.95
C LEU A 425 12.83 -12.03 -14.28
N THR A 426 13.28 -12.05 -15.54
CA THR A 426 14.37 -12.92 -15.99
C THR A 426 15.67 -12.14 -16.12
N ARG A 427 16.80 -12.76 -15.75
CA ARG A 427 18.14 -12.18 -15.91
C ARG A 427 18.90 -12.92 -17.01
N GLY A 428 19.44 -12.18 -17.97
CA GLY A 428 20.32 -12.71 -19.02
C GLY A 428 19.59 -13.41 -20.17
N SER A 429 20.35 -14.13 -21.00
CA SER A 429 19.88 -14.80 -22.23
C SER A 429 19.26 -16.18 -21.98
N VAL A 430 18.53 -16.35 -20.87
CA VAL A 430 17.86 -17.61 -20.54
C VAL A 430 16.47 -17.63 -21.16
N ALA A 431 16.09 -18.76 -21.77
CA ALA A 431 14.73 -18.98 -22.25
C ALA A 431 13.73 -18.74 -21.10
N SER A 432 12.87 -17.73 -21.26
CA SER A 432 11.84 -17.40 -20.29
C SER A 432 10.53 -18.07 -20.69
N TYR A 433 9.83 -18.66 -19.71
CA TYR A 433 8.48 -19.15 -19.91
C TYR A 433 7.47 -18.05 -19.54
N PRO A 434 6.43 -17.85 -20.35
CA PRO A 434 5.39 -16.88 -20.05
C PRO A 434 4.39 -17.41 -19.03
N TYR A 435 3.58 -16.50 -18.52
CA TYR A 435 2.39 -16.85 -17.76
C TYR A 435 1.19 -16.95 -18.69
N ARG A 436 0.31 -17.96 -18.51
CA ARG A 436 -1.06 -17.85 -19.01
C ARG A 436 -1.78 -16.79 -18.20
N ALA A 437 -2.52 -15.92 -18.88
CA ALA A 437 -3.23 -14.82 -18.26
C ALA A 437 -4.58 -14.58 -18.91
N VAL A 438 -5.51 -14.00 -18.17
CA VAL A 438 -6.74 -13.44 -18.73
C VAL A 438 -6.57 -11.93 -18.84
N MET A 439 -6.61 -11.40 -20.06
CA MET A 439 -6.73 -9.96 -20.28
C MET A 439 -8.22 -9.63 -20.41
N PHE A 440 -8.74 -8.78 -19.52
CA PHE A 440 -10.12 -8.33 -19.60
C PHE A 440 -10.25 -6.84 -19.31
N THR A 441 -11.30 -6.23 -19.83
CA THR A 441 -11.68 -4.84 -19.56
C THR A 441 -12.83 -4.81 -18.57
N ASN A 442 -12.72 -3.95 -17.56
CA ASN A 442 -13.77 -3.79 -16.57
C ASN A 442 -14.98 -3.03 -17.16
N ASP A 443 -15.89 -3.80 -17.74
CA ASP A 443 -17.21 -3.32 -18.18
C ASP A 443 -18.33 -3.61 -17.17
N SER A 444 -18.00 -3.90 -15.90
CA SER A 444 -19.01 -4.15 -14.86
C SER A 444 -19.88 -2.91 -14.57
N GLY A 445 -19.42 -1.73 -14.95
CA GLY A 445 -20.03 -0.44 -14.62
C GLY A 445 -19.44 0.21 -13.37
N TYR A 446 -18.60 -0.53 -12.61
CA TYR A 446 -18.17 -0.21 -11.25
C TYR A 446 -16.66 -0.38 -11.08
N ALA A 447 -16.05 0.25 -10.08
CA ALA A 447 -14.64 -0.01 -9.76
C ALA A 447 -14.51 -1.33 -9.02
N LEU A 448 -13.70 -2.28 -9.50
CA LEU A 448 -13.48 -3.57 -8.83
C LEU A 448 -12.36 -3.44 -7.79
N GLU A 449 -12.64 -3.90 -6.58
CA GLU A 449 -11.69 -3.86 -5.47
C GLU A 449 -10.67 -4.99 -5.54
N LYS A 450 -9.52 -4.80 -4.89
CA LYS A 450 -8.44 -5.81 -4.92
C LYS A 450 -8.89 -7.12 -4.26
N GLY A 451 -8.63 -8.26 -4.88
CA GLY A 451 -9.04 -9.57 -4.35
C GLY A 451 -8.54 -10.75 -5.18
N PRO A 452 -8.63 -11.98 -4.63
CA PRO A 452 -8.29 -13.19 -5.36
C PRO A 452 -9.26 -13.45 -6.52
N VAL A 453 -8.77 -14.08 -7.58
CA VAL A 453 -9.54 -14.48 -8.76
C VAL A 453 -9.31 -15.95 -9.04
N ALA A 454 -10.36 -16.78 -8.90
CA ALA A 454 -10.31 -18.16 -9.39
C ALA A 454 -10.69 -18.21 -10.87
N ILE A 455 -9.96 -18.99 -11.67
CA ILE A 455 -10.14 -19.04 -13.12
C ILE A 455 -10.59 -20.43 -13.54
N TYR A 456 -11.67 -20.47 -14.33
CA TYR A 456 -12.25 -21.67 -14.88
C TYR A 456 -12.22 -21.60 -16.40
N SER A 457 -11.97 -22.72 -17.06
CA SER A 457 -12.06 -22.86 -18.51
C SER A 457 -12.66 -24.22 -18.83
N GLN A 458 -13.63 -24.28 -19.74
CA GLN A 458 -14.34 -25.52 -20.12
C GLN A 458 -14.81 -26.31 -18.88
N GLY A 459 -15.47 -25.64 -17.93
CA GLY A 459 -15.95 -26.26 -16.69
C GLY A 459 -14.86 -26.77 -15.72
N THR A 460 -13.58 -26.49 -15.95
CA THR A 460 -12.48 -26.96 -15.10
C THR A 460 -11.71 -25.80 -14.48
N PHE A 461 -11.32 -25.94 -13.21
CA PHE A 461 -10.43 -24.99 -12.54
C PHE A 461 -9.02 -25.06 -13.16
N VAL A 462 -8.54 -23.93 -13.69
CA VAL A 462 -7.23 -23.86 -14.39
C VAL A 462 -6.16 -23.08 -13.61
N GLY A 463 -6.56 -22.37 -12.55
CA GLY A 463 -5.62 -21.68 -11.67
C GLY A 463 -6.23 -20.49 -10.92
N GLU A 464 -5.37 -19.82 -10.18
CA GLU A 464 -5.71 -18.64 -9.38
C GLU A 464 -4.80 -17.46 -9.75
N GLY A 465 -5.39 -16.28 -9.74
CA GLY A 465 -4.67 -15.02 -9.86
C GLY A 465 -5.14 -14.01 -8.84
N PHE A 466 -4.62 -12.78 -8.95
CA PHE A 466 -4.96 -11.71 -8.03
C PHE A 466 -5.28 -10.43 -8.79
N LEU A 467 -6.44 -9.86 -8.52
CA LEU A 467 -6.89 -8.60 -9.09
C LEU A 467 -6.38 -7.46 -8.21
N THR A 468 -5.65 -6.51 -8.81
CA THR A 468 -5.46 -5.20 -8.19
C THR A 468 -6.69 -4.34 -8.43
N ARG A 469 -6.88 -3.28 -7.63
CA ARG A 469 -8.00 -2.36 -7.84
C ARG A 469 -8.05 -1.91 -9.30
N LEU A 470 -9.22 -2.08 -9.92
CA LEU A 470 -9.43 -1.88 -11.34
C LEU A 470 -10.60 -0.93 -11.55
N GLU A 471 -10.29 0.27 -12.04
CA GLU A 471 -11.28 1.30 -12.32
C GLU A 471 -12.17 0.91 -13.51
N LYS A 472 -13.28 1.64 -13.67
CA LYS A 472 -14.21 1.42 -14.79
C LYS A 472 -13.49 1.60 -16.13
N SER A 473 -13.78 0.71 -17.09
CA SER A 473 -13.22 0.71 -18.44
C SER A 473 -11.70 0.51 -18.51
N ALA A 474 -11.03 0.25 -17.40
CA ALA A 474 -9.62 -0.11 -17.38
C ALA A 474 -9.44 -1.62 -17.64
N SER A 475 -8.32 -1.99 -18.26
CA SER A 475 -7.97 -3.39 -18.51
C SER A 475 -6.98 -3.92 -17.48
N SER A 476 -7.09 -5.21 -17.16
CA SER A 476 -6.17 -5.92 -16.28
C SER A 476 -5.70 -7.23 -16.91
N PHE A 477 -4.53 -7.69 -16.47
CA PHE A 477 -3.94 -8.97 -16.86
C PHE A 477 -3.84 -9.85 -15.60
N ILE A 478 -4.63 -10.91 -15.54
CA ILE A 478 -4.64 -11.84 -14.40
C ILE A 478 -3.86 -13.09 -14.78
N THR A 479 -2.60 -13.18 -14.34
CA THR A 479 -1.76 -14.37 -14.52
C THR A 479 -2.22 -15.49 -13.60
N PHE A 480 -2.32 -16.73 -14.10
CA PHE A 480 -2.84 -17.86 -13.32
C PHE A 480 -2.03 -19.15 -13.41
N SER A 481 -1.20 -19.32 -14.45
CA SER A 481 -0.29 -20.46 -14.56
C SER A 481 0.93 -20.08 -15.40
N VAL A 482 1.96 -20.94 -15.42
CA VAL A 482 3.07 -20.86 -16.38
C VAL A 482 2.74 -21.72 -17.60
N ASP A 483 3.15 -21.30 -18.80
CA ASP A 483 3.03 -22.10 -20.01
C ASP A 483 4.42 -22.61 -20.46
N ALA A 484 4.67 -23.90 -20.29
CA ALA A 484 5.95 -24.51 -20.66
C ALA A 484 6.11 -24.76 -22.17
N ASN A 485 5.02 -24.68 -22.94
CA ASN A 485 5.01 -24.92 -24.39
C ASN A 485 5.28 -23.65 -25.20
N VAL A 486 5.37 -22.49 -24.55
CA VAL A 486 5.78 -21.24 -25.18
C VAL A 486 7.05 -20.75 -24.49
N SER A 487 8.03 -20.31 -25.26
CA SER A 487 9.30 -19.82 -24.71
C SER A 487 9.76 -18.56 -25.44
N MET A 488 10.49 -17.71 -24.75
CA MET A 488 11.07 -16.49 -25.32
C MET A 488 12.55 -16.40 -25.02
N GLU A 489 13.34 -16.19 -26.06
CA GLU A 489 14.73 -15.75 -25.97
C GLU A 489 14.79 -14.24 -26.10
N THR A 490 15.72 -13.60 -25.38
CA THR A 490 15.84 -12.14 -25.36
C THR A 490 17.26 -11.73 -25.67
N GLU A 491 17.42 -10.88 -26.66
CA GLU A 491 18.66 -10.18 -26.95
C GLU A 491 18.48 -8.68 -26.72
N GLN A 492 19.34 -8.09 -25.89
CA GLN A 492 19.31 -6.66 -25.62
C GLN A 492 20.58 -6.00 -26.13
N GLN A 493 20.38 -4.92 -26.88
CA GLN A 493 21.46 -4.09 -27.39
C GLN A 493 21.16 -2.63 -27.06
N ARG A 494 22.19 -1.91 -26.61
CA ARG A 494 22.14 -0.45 -26.52
C ARG A 494 23.10 0.12 -27.53
N LYS A 495 22.58 0.92 -28.44
CA LYS A 495 23.38 1.59 -29.46
C LYS A 495 23.03 3.07 -29.52
N ASN A 496 23.94 3.82 -30.09
CA ASN A 496 23.70 5.21 -30.46
C ASN A 496 23.49 5.25 -31.97
N GLU A 497 22.43 5.89 -32.43
CA GLU A 497 22.10 6.00 -33.85
C GLU A 497 21.87 7.46 -34.23
N GLY A 498 22.29 7.80 -35.45
CA GLY A 498 22.25 9.16 -35.93
C GLY A 498 23.24 10.07 -35.21
N LEU A 499 23.51 11.20 -35.85
CA LEU A 499 24.27 12.30 -35.28
C LEU A 499 23.81 13.57 -35.98
N ARG A 500 23.08 14.42 -35.26
CA ARG A 500 22.63 15.71 -35.75
C ARG A 500 23.42 16.80 -35.03
N LEU A 501 24.20 17.58 -35.77
CA LEU A 501 24.85 18.75 -35.18
C LEU A 501 23.79 19.83 -34.96
N LEU A 502 23.55 20.19 -33.70
CA LEU A 502 22.56 21.21 -33.33
C LEU A 502 23.14 22.61 -33.44
N LYS A 503 24.30 22.82 -32.83
CA LYS A 503 24.96 24.13 -32.85
C LYS A 503 26.45 24.04 -32.54
N VAL A 504 27.18 25.03 -33.01
CA VAL A 504 28.57 25.28 -32.64
C VAL A 504 28.69 26.70 -32.15
N VAL A 505 29.03 26.86 -30.88
CA VAL A 505 29.11 28.17 -30.21
C VAL A 505 30.31 28.18 -29.28
N SER A 506 31.19 29.18 -29.43
CA SER A 506 32.32 29.43 -28.52
C SER A 506 33.22 28.20 -28.27
N GLY A 507 33.44 27.38 -29.31
CA GLY A 507 34.24 26.17 -29.21
C GLY A 507 33.56 24.95 -28.57
N LEU A 508 32.25 25.00 -28.35
CA LEU A 508 31.44 23.84 -27.98
C LEU A 508 30.62 23.36 -29.18
N LEU A 509 30.80 22.09 -29.53
CA LEU A 509 29.93 21.34 -30.41
C LEU A 509 28.76 20.80 -29.59
N VAL A 510 27.55 21.21 -29.91
CA VAL A 510 26.32 20.59 -29.38
C VAL A 510 25.74 19.72 -30.47
N SER A 511 25.66 18.43 -30.21
CA SER A 511 25.10 17.43 -31.11
C SER A 511 23.99 16.67 -30.42
N GLU A 512 23.05 16.16 -31.20
CA GLU A 512 22.00 15.27 -30.77
C GLU A 512 22.25 13.89 -31.36
N VAL A 513 22.16 12.87 -30.51
CA VAL A 513 22.27 11.47 -30.87
C VAL A 513 21.04 10.76 -30.32
N LEU A 514 20.50 9.79 -31.05
CA LEU A 514 19.45 8.92 -30.51
C LEU A 514 20.13 7.83 -29.69
N ASP A 515 19.89 7.82 -28.39
CA ASP A 515 20.16 6.67 -27.53
C ASP A 515 19.04 5.66 -27.77
N ILE A 516 19.40 4.48 -28.25
CA ILE A 516 18.46 3.43 -28.65
C ILE A 516 18.71 2.21 -27.77
N GLN A 517 17.67 1.83 -27.03
CA GLN A 517 17.60 0.56 -26.34
C GLN A 517 16.73 -0.37 -27.18
N ARG A 518 17.38 -1.28 -27.89
CA ARG A 518 16.76 -2.29 -28.75
C ARG A 518 16.68 -3.61 -27.99
N SER A 519 15.51 -4.20 -27.95
CA SER A 519 15.28 -5.55 -27.42
C SER A 519 14.62 -6.39 -28.50
N VAL A 520 15.26 -7.50 -28.86
CA VAL A 520 14.73 -8.50 -29.79
C VAL A 520 14.26 -9.67 -28.97
N TYR A 521 13.01 -10.07 -29.18
CA TYR A 521 12.36 -11.19 -28.50
C TYR A 521 11.99 -12.24 -29.55
N THR A 522 12.60 -13.41 -29.47
CA THR A 522 12.26 -14.55 -30.33
C THR A 522 11.33 -15.45 -29.55
N VAL A 523 10.05 -15.50 -29.94
CA VAL A 523 9.01 -16.28 -29.28
C VAL A 523 8.77 -17.56 -30.07
N LYS A 524 8.89 -18.70 -29.40
CA LYS A 524 8.67 -20.04 -29.97
C LYS A 524 7.40 -20.63 -29.37
N ASN A 525 6.50 -21.09 -30.22
CA ASN A 525 5.23 -21.72 -29.85
C ASN A 525 5.26 -23.20 -30.18
N ARG A 526 5.14 -24.07 -29.17
CA ARG A 526 5.07 -25.53 -29.34
C ARG A 526 3.64 -26.08 -29.22
N HIS A 527 2.64 -25.22 -29.08
CA HIS A 527 1.24 -25.65 -29.11
C HIS A 527 0.80 -25.98 -30.54
N PRO A 528 -0.23 -26.86 -30.70
CA PRO A 528 -0.84 -27.15 -31.99
C PRO A 528 -1.79 -26.05 -32.50
N ARG A 529 -1.89 -24.92 -31.78
CA ARG A 529 -2.75 -23.77 -32.11
C ARG A 529 -1.95 -22.47 -32.13
N GLU A 530 -2.49 -21.45 -32.79
CA GLU A 530 -1.94 -20.10 -32.73
C GLU A 530 -1.98 -19.54 -31.30
N VAL A 531 -0.97 -18.75 -30.94
CA VAL A 531 -0.87 -18.08 -29.65
C VAL A 531 -0.62 -16.60 -29.86
N VAL A 532 -1.44 -15.75 -29.21
CA VAL A 532 -1.18 -14.33 -29.08
C VAL A 532 -0.45 -14.08 -27.76
N ALA A 533 0.83 -13.77 -27.85
CA ALA A 533 1.66 -13.43 -26.69
C ALA A 533 1.80 -11.91 -26.53
N TYR A 534 1.86 -11.44 -25.30
CA TYR A 534 2.11 -10.04 -24.95
C TYR A 534 3.44 -9.94 -24.21
N VAL A 535 4.32 -9.06 -24.69
CA VAL A 535 5.59 -8.76 -24.02
C VAL A 535 5.45 -7.47 -23.23
N LYS A 536 5.60 -7.56 -21.91
CA LYS A 536 5.56 -6.40 -21.03
C LYS A 536 6.89 -5.63 -21.11
N SER A 537 6.82 -4.34 -21.42
CA SER A 537 7.96 -3.44 -21.49
C SER A 537 7.77 -2.21 -20.60
N ARG A 538 8.82 -1.78 -19.91
CA ARG A 538 8.78 -0.60 -19.02
C ARG A 538 8.87 0.68 -19.86
N LYS A 539 8.00 1.64 -19.57
CA LYS A 539 8.09 2.99 -20.13
C LYS A 539 9.11 3.80 -19.34
N TRP A 540 10.09 4.37 -20.01
CA TRP A 540 11.09 5.26 -19.41
C TRP A 540 10.77 6.72 -19.70
N GLN A 541 10.95 7.59 -18.71
CA GLN A 541 10.69 9.01 -18.86
C GLN A 541 11.60 9.62 -19.94
N GLY A 542 11.01 10.31 -20.91
CA GLY A 542 11.72 10.94 -22.03
C GLY A 542 12.12 9.98 -23.16
N TRP A 543 11.77 8.69 -23.07
CA TRP A 543 11.94 7.72 -24.14
C TRP A 543 10.63 7.53 -24.89
N LYS A 544 10.71 7.29 -26.20
CA LYS A 544 9.57 6.98 -27.07
C LYS A 544 9.76 5.60 -27.69
N LEU A 545 8.66 4.88 -27.88
CA LEU A 545 8.66 3.60 -28.59
C LEU A 545 8.65 3.88 -30.10
N ARG A 546 9.69 3.44 -30.83
CA ARG A 546 9.87 3.77 -32.26
C ARG A 546 9.11 2.83 -33.20
N ASN A 547 9.00 1.56 -32.84
CA ASN A 547 8.56 0.47 -33.73
C ASN A 547 7.37 -0.32 -33.14
N ALA A 548 6.46 0.36 -32.45
CA ALA A 548 5.25 -0.28 -31.91
C ALA A 548 4.39 -0.87 -33.04
N PRO A 549 3.83 -2.08 -32.88
CA PRO A 549 2.75 -2.57 -33.73
C PRO A 549 1.60 -1.55 -33.77
N LYS A 550 0.97 -1.38 -34.95
CA LYS A 550 -0.10 -0.39 -35.14
C LYS A 550 -1.38 -0.73 -34.35
N GLN A 551 -1.59 -2.00 -34.03
CA GLN A 551 -2.79 -2.51 -33.35
C GLN A 551 -2.40 -3.42 -32.18
N GLY A 552 -3.30 -3.51 -31.19
CA GLY A 552 -3.21 -4.45 -30.06
C GLY A 552 -2.22 -4.06 -28.96
N VAL A 553 -1.47 -2.96 -29.09
CA VAL A 553 -0.60 -2.45 -28.03
C VAL A 553 -1.44 -1.88 -26.89
N VAL A 554 -1.24 -2.37 -25.66
CA VAL A 554 -1.94 -1.90 -24.46
C VAL A 554 -1.03 -0.99 -23.64
N ASP A 555 -1.41 0.28 -23.49
CA ASP A 555 -0.70 1.25 -22.65
C ASP A 555 -1.29 1.26 -21.23
N ALA A 556 -0.50 0.81 -20.25
CA ALA A 556 -0.88 0.73 -18.85
C ALA A 556 -0.04 1.69 -17.98
N GLY A 557 0.17 2.91 -18.47
CA GLY A 557 0.77 4.00 -17.71
C GLY A 557 2.28 3.88 -17.55
N LYS A 558 2.76 3.02 -16.64
CA LYS A 558 4.21 2.77 -16.43
C LYS A 558 4.77 1.67 -17.33
N PHE A 559 3.90 0.86 -17.91
CA PHE A 559 4.25 -0.27 -18.77
C PHE A 559 3.44 -0.20 -20.05
N VAL A 560 4.00 -0.79 -21.10
CA VAL A 560 3.31 -1.08 -22.35
C VAL A 560 3.37 -2.59 -22.59
N TYR A 561 2.29 -3.16 -23.10
CA TYR A 561 2.20 -4.56 -23.46
C TYR A 561 2.11 -4.65 -24.97
N VAL A 562 3.12 -5.27 -25.60
CA VAL A 562 3.25 -5.32 -27.05
C VAL A 562 2.89 -6.72 -27.53
N PRO A 563 1.90 -6.88 -28.42
CA PRO A 563 1.48 -8.20 -28.89
C PRO A 563 2.46 -8.77 -29.92
N VAL A 564 2.55 -10.10 -29.96
CA VAL A 564 3.20 -10.90 -31.00
C VAL A 564 2.37 -12.17 -31.20
N THR A 565 1.91 -12.37 -32.43
CA THR A 565 1.16 -13.56 -32.82
C THR A 565 2.12 -14.61 -33.36
N VAL A 566 2.02 -15.84 -32.84
CA VAL A 566 2.90 -16.95 -33.22
C VAL A 566 2.05 -18.14 -33.65
N LYS A 567 2.21 -18.57 -34.91
CA LYS A 567 1.49 -19.72 -35.47
C LYS A 567 1.78 -21.01 -34.69
N ALA A 568 0.90 -21.99 -34.82
CA ALA A 568 1.10 -23.34 -34.25
C ALA A 568 2.46 -23.92 -34.65
N GLY A 569 3.22 -24.43 -33.68
CA GLY A 569 4.56 -25.00 -33.91
C GLY A 569 5.63 -24.03 -34.44
N GLY A 570 5.33 -22.74 -34.56
CA GLY A 570 6.18 -21.75 -35.22
C GLY A 570 7.01 -20.88 -34.27
N GLU A 571 7.73 -19.94 -34.87
CA GLU A 571 8.43 -18.86 -34.17
C GLU A 571 8.10 -17.50 -34.78
N ALA A 572 8.18 -16.45 -33.95
CA ALA A 572 8.03 -15.07 -34.39
C ALA A 572 8.99 -14.16 -33.63
N GLU A 573 9.49 -13.13 -34.31
CA GLU A 573 10.31 -12.10 -33.71
C GLU A 573 9.49 -10.86 -33.37
N LEU A 574 9.69 -10.33 -32.17
CA LEU A 574 9.21 -9.03 -31.75
C LEU A 574 10.40 -8.13 -31.43
N VAL A 575 10.50 -7.00 -32.12
CA VAL A 575 11.50 -5.97 -31.82
C VAL A 575 10.84 -4.84 -31.05
N ILE A 576 11.38 -4.45 -29.90
CA ILE A 576 10.97 -3.26 -29.14
C ILE A 576 12.15 -2.29 -29.07
N GLU A 577 11.97 -1.09 -29.64
CA GLU A 577 12.98 -0.04 -29.65
C GLU A 577 12.51 1.19 -28.90
N TRP A 578 13.13 1.42 -27.76
CA TRP A 578 13.00 2.67 -27.02
C TRP A 578 14.08 3.63 -27.50
N VAL A 579 13.67 4.84 -27.87
CA VAL A 579 14.58 5.90 -28.34
C VAL A 579 14.46 7.15 -27.49
N LYS A 580 15.60 7.75 -27.17
CA LYS A 580 15.67 9.05 -26.49
C LYS A 580 16.69 9.95 -27.19
N PRO A 581 16.32 11.18 -27.60
CA PRO A 581 17.29 12.15 -28.06
C PRO A 581 18.15 12.60 -26.87
N VAL A 582 19.47 12.53 -27.04
CA VAL A 582 20.45 12.94 -26.03
C VAL A 582 21.33 14.03 -26.64
N GLU A 583 21.31 15.21 -26.01
CA GLU A 583 22.28 16.26 -26.31
C GLU A 583 23.64 15.90 -25.74
N ARG A 584 24.67 15.99 -26.58
CA ARG A 584 26.08 15.88 -26.22
C ARG A 584 26.77 17.20 -26.48
N ARG A 585 27.50 17.67 -25.46
CA ARG A 585 28.34 18.86 -25.53
C ARG A 585 29.79 18.43 -25.53
N VAL A 586 30.50 18.71 -26.61
CA VAL A 586 31.88 18.29 -26.83
C VAL A 586 32.70 19.53 -27.17
N ALA A 587 33.80 19.74 -26.47
CA ALA A 587 34.73 20.81 -26.84
C ALA A 587 35.35 20.49 -28.21
N ILE A 588 35.37 21.46 -29.13
CA ILE A 588 35.81 21.26 -30.51
C ILE A 588 37.31 20.94 -30.64
N ASP A 589 38.09 21.25 -29.60
CA ASP A 589 39.51 20.91 -29.46
C ASP A 589 39.72 19.47 -28.98
N SER A 590 38.71 18.82 -28.40
CA SER A 590 38.79 17.41 -27.97
C SER A 590 38.99 16.42 -29.13
N SER A 591 39.44 15.21 -28.81
CA SER A 591 39.54 14.10 -29.77
C SER A 591 38.17 13.66 -30.30
N MET A 592 37.14 13.67 -29.44
CA MET A 592 35.76 13.30 -29.80
C MET A 592 35.14 14.23 -30.85
N ALA A 593 35.59 15.49 -30.93
CA ALA A 593 35.15 16.44 -31.94
C ALA A 593 35.40 15.94 -33.37
N LYS A 594 36.50 15.21 -33.61
CA LYS A 594 36.82 14.66 -34.94
C LYS A 594 35.74 13.67 -35.40
N THR A 595 35.30 12.79 -34.49
CA THR A 595 34.21 11.82 -34.74
C THR A 595 32.88 12.52 -34.99
N VAL A 596 32.55 13.54 -34.19
CA VAL A 596 31.30 14.30 -34.33
C VAL A 596 31.26 15.06 -35.66
N LEU A 597 32.35 15.75 -36.02
CA LEU A 597 32.43 16.52 -37.25
C LEU A 597 32.40 15.62 -38.50
N LYS A 598 33.12 14.48 -38.49
CA LYS A 598 33.06 13.49 -39.58
C LYS A 598 31.66 12.89 -39.73
N GLY A 599 31.00 12.53 -38.64
CA GLY A 599 29.64 12.01 -38.67
C GLY A 599 28.63 13.02 -39.21
N TYR A 600 28.80 14.31 -38.89
CA TYR A 600 27.95 15.36 -39.45
C TYR A 600 28.17 15.55 -40.96
N LEU A 601 29.42 15.54 -41.44
CA LEU A 601 29.72 15.58 -42.87
C LEU A 601 29.12 14.38 -43.62
N ALA A 602 29.14 13.19 -43.01
CA ALA A 602 28.55 11.97 -43.58
C ALA A 602 27.02 12.01 -43.63
N SER A 603 26.36 12.84 -42.82
CA SER A 603 24.89 12.97 -42.82
C SER A 603 24.30 13.64 -44.07
N GLY A 604 25.14 14.25 -44.92
CA GLY A 604 24.71 14.89 -46.18
C GLY A 604 24.05 16.27 -46.03
N ASN A 605 23.50 16.58 -44.85
CA ASN A 605 22.77 17.83 -44.57
C ASN A 605 23.70 18.96 -44.08
N VAL A 606 24.79 19.24 -44.81
CA VAL A 606 25.77 20.27 -44.45
C VAL A 606 25.77 21.42 -45.46
N PRO A 607 25.54 22.69 -45.04
CA PRO A 607 25.65 23.84 -45.94
C PRO A 607 27.01 23.91 -46.65
N PRO A 608 27.07 24.24 -47.96
CA PRO A 608 28.32 24.23 -48.74
C PRO A 608 29.46 25.04 -48.13
N GLY A 609 29.16 26.24 -47.60
CA GLY A 609 30.17 27.10 -46.95
C GLY A 609 30.69 26.56 -45.61
N LEU A 610 29.93 25.68 -44.96
CA LEU A 610 30.29 25.11 -43.66
C LEU A 610 31.16 23.86 -43.81
N ARG A 611 30.93 23.07 -44.85
CA ARG A 611 31.74 21.88 -45.17
C ARG A 611 33.22 22.22 -45.27
N ALA A 612 33.57 23.26 -46.02
CA ALA A 612 34.95 23.72 -46.18
C ALA A 612 35.61 24.12 -44.84
N GLN A 613 34.86 24.76 -43.94
CA GLN A 613 35.37 25.13 -42.61
C GLN A 613 35.62 23.90 -41.73
N ILE A 614 34.69 22.94 -41.75
CA ILE A 614 34.82 21.68 -41.01
C ILE A 614 35.99 20.85 -41.54
N ASP A 615 36.13 20.73 -42.86
CA ASP A 615 37.24 20.02 -43.50
C ASP A 615 38.60 20.62 -43.11
N LYS A 616 38.69 21.96 -43.06
CA LYS A 616 39.90 22.66 -42.60
C LYS A 616 40.22 22.37 -41.13
N ILE A 617 39.21 22.35 -40.25
CA ILE A 617 39.39 21.97 -38.84
C ILE A 617 39.85 20.51 -38.74
N LEU A 618 39.25 19.59 -39.49
CA LEU A 618 39.63 18.18 -39.50
C LEU A 618 41.06 17.96 -39.99
N ALA A 619 41.49 18.69 -41.03
CA ALA A 619 42.85 18.64 -41.55
C ALA A 619 43.88 19.10 -40.53
N LEU A 620 43.66 20.27 -39.91
CA LEU A 620 44.56 20.79 -38.88
C LEU A 620 44.61 19.90 -37.64
N LYS A 621 43.48 19.28 -37.25
CA LYS A 621 43.48 18.30 -36.16
C LYS A 621 44.29 17.06 -36.54
N SER A 622 44.18 16.57 -37.78
CA SER A 622 44.99 15.44 -38.24
C SER A 622 46.48 15.78 -38.24
N GLU A 623 46.87 16.96 -38.71
CA GLU A 623 48.27 17.40 -38.69
C GLU A 623 48.81 17.53 -37.25
N LEU A 624 47.96 17.94 -36.30
CA LEU A 624 48.31 17.97 -34.88
C LEU A 624 48.49 16.56 -34.29
N ASP A 625 47.64 15.61 -34.68
CA ASP A 625 47.74 14.21 -34.28
C ASP A 625 49.08 13.62 -34.81
N ASP A 626 49.36 13.78 -36.11
CA ASP A 626 50.57 13.28 -36.78
C ASP A 626 51.85 13.87 -36.16
N ALA A 627 51.86 15.18 -35.89
CA ALA A 627 52.98 15.84 -35.24
C ALA A 627 53.19 15.36 -33.80
N GLY A 628 52.13 14.98 -33.09
CA GLY A 628 52.20 14.40 -31.76
C GLY A 628 52.80 12.99 -31.77
N GLU A 629 52.41 12.16 -32.73
CA GLU A 629 52.99 10.83 -32.92
C GLU A 629 54.48 10.88 -33.30
N GLU A 630 54.87 11.81 -34.19
CA GLU A 630 56.28 12.00 -34.55
C GLU A 630 57.11 12.47 -33.35
N GLU A 631 56.60 13.43 -32.56
CA GLU A 631 57.27 13.90 -31.35
C GLU A 631 57.47 12.76 -30.34
N ALA A 632 56.44 11.93 -30.11
CA ALA A 632 56.55 10.77 -29.23
C ALA A 632 57.62 9.78 -29.69
N ARG A 633 57.70 9.53 -31.01
CA ARG A 633 58.74 8.66 -31.61
C ARG A 633 60.14 9.24 -31.44
N LEU A 634 60.33 10.53 -31.73
CA LEU A 634 61.62 11.20 -31.58
C LEU A 634 62.06 11.25 -30.11
N ARG A 635 61.13 11.51 -29.18
CA ARG A 635 61.41 11.53 -27.75
C ARG A 635 61.85 10.16 -27.24
N LYS A 636 61.23 9.07 -27.74
CA LYS A 636 61.68 7.70 -27.44
C LYS A 636 63.10 7.45 -27.93
N GLN A 637 63.42 7.83 -29.18
CA GLN A 637 64.77 7.71 -29.74
C GLN A 637 65.80 8.53 -28.94
N HIS A 638 65.45 9.77 -28.60
CA HIS A 638 66.30 10.66 -27.81
C HIS A 638 66.61 10.05 -26.43
N ASN A 639 65.61 9.50 -25.74
CA ASN A 639 65.80 8.85 -24.44
C ASN A 639 66.72 7.63 -24.54
N THR A 640 66.58 6.80 -25.57
CA THR A 640 67.47 5.66 -25.82
C THR A 640 68.92 6.11 -26.02
N LEU A 641 69.15 7.09 -26.90
CA LEU A 641 70.49 7.61 -27.16
C LEU A 641 71.10 8.30 -25.94
N SER A 642 70.30 9.00 -25.14
CA SER A 642 70.77 9.62 -23.89
C SER A 642 71.18 8.57 -22.85
N ALA A 643 70.46 7.44 -22.76
CA ALA A 643 70.84 6.33 -21.91
C ALA A 643 72.17 5.68 -22.38
N ASP A 644 72.34 5.49 -23.69
CA ASP A 644 73.58 4.96 -24.25
C ASP A 644 74.76 5.93 -24.06
N GLN A 645 74.53 7.23 -24.18
CA GLN A 645 75.53 8.27 -23.87
C GLN A 645 76.03 8.14 -22.42
N LYS A 646 75.10 7.98 -21.45
CA LYS A 646 75.45 7.78 -20.04
C LYS A 646 76.27 6.50 -19.82
N ARG A 647 75.86 5.38 -20.44
CA ARG A 647 76.59 4.11 -20.37
C ARG A 647 78.01 4.24 -20.93
N ILE A 648 78.18 4.88 -22.08
CA ILE A 648 79.49 5.09 -22.70
C ILE A 648 80.38 5.99 -21.83
N ARG A 649 79.86 7.08 -21.27
CA ARG A 649 80.61 7.95 -20.34
C ARG A 649 81.05 7.19 -19.09
N MET A 650 80.21 6.31 -18.56
CA MET A 650 80.55 5.44 -17.43
C MET A 650 81.67 4.45 -17.81
N ASN A 651 81.55 3.77 -18.94
CA ASN A 651 82.57 2.85 -19.44
C ASN A 651 83.92 3.55 -19.69
N LEU A 652 83.90 4.76 -20.27
CA LEU A 652 85.11 5.58 -20.48
C LEU A 652 85.77 5.97 -19.15
N ASN A 653 84.99 6.32 -18.12
CA ASN A 653 85.53 6.65 -16.80
C ASN A 653 86.16 5.43 -16.09
N LEU A 654 85.59 4.24 -16.30
CA LEU A 654 86.15 2.97 -15.80
C LEU A 654 87.45 2.62 -16.53
N LEU A 655 87.45 2.65 -17.87
CA LEU A 655 88.62 2.31 -18.70
C LEU A 655 89.80 3.26 -18.48
N ARG A 656 89.56 4.53 -18.13
CA ARG A 656 90.61 5.49 -17.76
C ARG A 656 91.46 5.01 -16.57
N LYS A 657 90.92 4.17 -15.70
CA LYS A 657 91.60 3.65 -14.49
C LYS A 657 92.40 2.36 -14.75
N THR A 658 92.32 1.78 -15.95
CA THR A 658 92.95 0.48 -16.27
C THR A 658 94.06 0.66 -17.31
N LYS A 659 95.29 0.21 -17.03
CA LYS A 659 96.42 0.26 -17.99
C LYS A 659 96.22 -0.83 -19.06
N GLY A 660 95.98 -0.46 -20.33
CA GLY A 660 96.08 -1.40 -21.46
C GLY A 660 95.11 -1.27 -22.65
N ASN A 661 94.05 -0.45 -22.61
CA ASN A 661 92.98 -0.50 -23.63
C ASN A 661 92.74 0.82 -24.42
N LYS A 662 93.79 1.35 -25.07
CA LYS A 662 93.69 2.61 -25.87
C LYS A 662 92.76 2.49 -27.08
N VAL A 663 92.70 1.33 -27.73
CA VAL A 663 91.87 1.10 -28.94
C VAL A 663 90.38 1.22 -28.62
N LEU A 664 89.90 0.49 -27.60
CA LEU A 664 88.51 0.53 -27.16
C LEU A 664 88.09 1.92 -26.65
N MET A 665 88.99 2.63 -25.95
CA MET A 665 88.73 4.00 -25.50
C MET A 665 88.50 4.95 -26.69
N ASN A 666 89.31 4.85 -27.74
CA ASN A 666 89.15 5.66 -28.95
C ASN A 666 87.83 5.35 -29.69
N GLU A 667 87.41 4.08 -29.74
CA GLU A 667 86.12 3.70 -30.33
C GLU A 667 84.93 4.25 -29.55
N LEU A 668 84.96 4.16 -28.22
CA LEU A 668 83.91 4.69 -27.35
C LEU A 668 83.81 6.22 -27.43
N VAL A 669 84.94 6.94 -27.54
CA VAL A 669 84.96 8.39 -27.78
C VAL A 669 84.34 8.73 -29.14
N LYS A 670 84.70 8.00 -30.22
CA LYS A 670 84.08 8.18 -31.55
C LYS A 670 82.57 7.94 -31.51
N LYS A 671 82.12 6.89 -30.81
CA LYS A 671 80.70 6.57 -30.63
C LYS A 671 79.97 7.64 -29.82
N LEU A 672 80.59 8.16 -28.76
CA LEU A 672 80.06 9.26 -27.95
C LEU A 672 79.86 10.52 -28.79
N ALA A 673 80.85 10.92 -29.59
CA ALA A 673 80.77 12.07 -30.48
C ALA A 673 79.70 11.91 -31.58
N LYS A 674 79.40 10.67 -32.01
CA LYS A 674 78.28 10.39 -32.91
C LYS A 674 76.93 10.57 -32.20
N ILE A 675 76.77 9.99 -31.01
CA ILE A 675 75.54 10.08 -30.21
C ILE A 675 75.23 11.54 -29.86
N GLU A 676 76.23 12.35 -29.48
CA GLU A 676 76.02 13.76 -29.17
C GLU A 676 75.51 14.57 -30.37
N ARG A 677 76.05 14.30 -31.58
CA ARG A 677 75.53 14.90 -32.82
C ARG A 677 74.10 14.45 -33.13
N ASP A 678 73.80 13.16 -32.95
CA ASP A 678 72.46 12.62 -33.23
C ASP A 678 71.42 13.13 -32.21
N LEU A 679 71.78 13.26 -30.93
CA LEU A 679 70.95 13.91 -29.91
C LEU A 679 70.67 15.37 -30.25
N GLY A 680 71.67 16.14 -30.69
CA GLY A 680 71.48 17.51 -31.15
C GLY A 680 70.51 17.64 -32.33
N LYS A 681 70.61 16.72 -33.30
CA LYS A 681 69.66 16.65 -34.43
C LYS A 681 68.24 16.31 -33.97
N LEU A 682 68.08 15.34 -33.07
CA LEU A 682 66.77 14.95 -32.54
C LEU A 682 66.12 16.09 -31.75
N SER A 683 66.87 16.75 -30.86
CA SER A 683 66.39 17.92 -30.12
C SER A 683 65.97 19.07 -31.05
N GLY A 684 66.77 19.36 -32.08
CA GLY A 684 66.40 20.37 -33.09
C GLY A 684 65.13 20.02 -33.87
N ARG A 685 64.89 18.73 -34.16
CA ARG A 685 63.62 18.27 -34.77
C ARG A 685 62.44 18.41 -33.81
N MET A 686 62.61 18.05 -32.54
CA MET A 686 61.57 18.17 -31.52
C MET A 686 61.15 19.64 -31.30
N VAL A 687 62.10 20.59 -31.29
CA VAL A 687 61.79 22.03 -31.20
C VAL A 687 60.96 22.50 -32.38
N ARG A 688 61.37 22.17 -33.62
CA ARG A 688 60.62 22.52 -34.83
C ARG A 688 59.21 21.92 -34.85
N LEU A 689 59.05 20.69 -34.37
CA LEU A 689 57.72 20.06 -34.24
C LEU A 689 56.86 20.78 -33.20
N SER A 690 57.43 21.15 -32.06
CA SER A 690 56.71 21.92 -31.02
C SER A 690 56.24 23.27 -31.54
N GLU A 691 57.10 24.01 -32.27
CA GLU A 691 56.73 25.26 -32.93
C GLU A 691 55.59 25.08 -33.94
N ARG A 692 55.65 24.00 -34.74
CA ARG A 692 54.58 23.64 -35.70
C ARG A 692 53.27 23.31 -34.99
N GLN A 693 53.30 22.49 -33.94
CA GLN A 693 52.12 22.19 -33.13
C GLN A 693 51.51 23.47 -32.53
N ALA A 694 52.33 24.40 -32.02
CA ALA A 694 51.87 25.67 -31.49
C ALA A 694 51.25 26.58 -32.57
N ALA A 695 51.78 26.57 -33.80
CA ALA A 695 51.19 27.27 -34.94
C ALA A 695 49.82 26.67 -35.32
N ILE A 696 49.72 25.34 -35.42
CA ILE A 696 48.47 24.63 -35.72
C ILE A 696 47.41 24.92 -34.65
N ARG A 697 47.76 24.85 -33.36
CA ARG A 697 46.83 25.18 -32.26
C ARG A 697 46.31 26.62 -32.32
N ARG A 698 47.16 27.58 -32.72
CA ARG A 698 46.74 28.99 -32.92
C ARG A 698 45.75 29.11 -34.07
N GLN A 699 46.03 28.46 -35.21
CA GLN A 699 45.11 28.43 -36.36
C GLN A 699 43.77 27.78 -35.99
N LEU A 700 43.79 26.67 -35.25
CA LEU A 700 42.59 26.01 -34.72
C LEU A 700 41.77 26.99 -33.89
N LYS A 701 42.40 27.70 -32.94
CA LYS A 701 41.72 28.66 -32.04
C LYS A 701 41.01 29.79 -32.79
N VAL A 702 41.61 30.28 -33.88
CA VAL A 702 41.00 31.33 -34.74
C VAL A 702 39.78 30.77 -35.49
N LEU A 703 39.91 29.58 -36.09
CA LEU A 703 38.80 28.92 -36.79
C LEU A 703 37.63 28.60 -35.84
N ILE A 704 37.96 28.17 -34.62
CA ILE A 704 36.96 27.85 -33.58
C ILE A 704 36.16 29.08 -33.16
N ARG A 705 36.78 30.26 -33.08
CA ARG A 705 36.10 31.51 -32.70
C ARG A 705 35.19 32.05 -33.80
N THR A 706 35.48 31.69 -35.06
CA THR A 706 34.78 32.20 -36.24
C THR A 706 33.65 31.28 -36.69
N ILE A 707 33.75 29.98 -36.41
CA ILE A 707 32.69 29.03 -36.73
C ILE A 707 31.50 29.18 -35.76
N THR A 708 30.38 29.67 -36.27
CA THR A 708 29.09 29.67 -35.59
C THR A 708 28.10 28.89 -36.43
N ILE A 709 27.52 27.85 -35.84
CA ILE A 709 26.48 27.05 -36.50
C ILE A 709 25.25 27.13 -35.62
N THR A 710 24.14 27.62 -36.17
CA THR A 710 22.82 27.53 -35.56
C THR A 710 22.00 26.57 -36.41
N GLY A 711 21.72 25.39 -35.87
CA GLY A 711 20.76 24.48 -36.48
C GLY A 711 19.38 25.13 -36.48
N LYS A 712 18.70 25.10 -37.64
CA LYS A 712 17.26 25.32 -37.70
C LYS A 712 16.52 24.15 -37.07
#